data_AF-A0A1G9P0K9-F1
#
_entry.id   AF-A0A1G9P0K9-F1
#
_cell.length_a   1.000
_cell.length_b   1.000
_cell.length_c   1.000
_cell.angle_alpha   90.00
_cell.angle_beta   90.00
_cell.angle_gamma   90.00
#
_symmetry.space_group_name_H-M   'P 1'
#
loop_
_entity.id
_entity.type
_entity.pdbx_description
1 polymer ?
#
loop_
_entity_poly.entity_id
_entity_poly.type
_entity_poly.pdbx_seq_one_letter_code
_entity_poly.pdbx_strand_id
1 'polypeptide(L)'
;EDLIDEVLATQSTDVDTASGATGSSEGFLAAVDEALAELEEDVDPEEDPEAIYEPGEYTGIGEGYNDDIEVEVTVDETEIAAIEVLSHEETEDIAEPAFADLEEAVLSAQDTDVDTISGATGSSEGYLQAVEAALDEARLDEAEPVEEPEEVEEEPEVTEESSFTGAGEGYNDEIEVEVMVEDGEIIDIQVLEHEETPDIAEPAFEDLIDDVIAAQSTDVDTVSGATGSSEGFLAAVDNALAELEEPEEPEEEEEALFEAGEYTGIGEGYNDDIEVNVTVNEVEITNIEVISHGDSEGLAELAFNELEDSVISARSTDVDTASGATGSSEGYLQAVEAALDEARLDENNTGNQGNNSSSNTNQNNNSGSNNPSSEPHFEIQDGNYTGIGEGYRDDIELKMIVEEGKIVDLEVITHDDNPDKADPAFEKLKEKVIETQDYDVSTVSGATSSSRGFIEALEEAISSAGAVKTPRVDYEDGLYTGVGQGYNDEIELEVKIEGGFISELNIIEHSDSDDLAVPAFEDLKNRVLAEQSPDIDIVSGATKSSEGFISALDEALTAAHGEVDILAKDEAEIEDISSELKDGSHRGIGEGYSDDVEIEITVEDGIMNSVRVIEHGDSPDIAEPAFTRLAEKFLEEQSPELDIVSGATGSSQGFIEAAGEAWTAARDLKTPPVDYNDGTYEGKGEGYEDIVHVEVKIEEGIIQEINVLEHSESEELGEQAFLLLKNKILGEQTADVDVVSGATQSSQGFLDAVNSALNRAE
;
A
#
# COMPACT_ATOMS: atom_id res chain seq x y z
N GLU A 1 22.98 49.95 -25.52
CA GLU A 1 23.87 51.13 -25.57
C GLU A 1 23.01 52.35 -25.87
N ASP A 2 23.45 53.54 -25.45
CA ASP A 2 22.75 54.84 -25.37
C ASP A 2 21.22 54.80 -25.59
N LEU A 3 20.73 54.67 -26.84
CA LEU A 3 19.31 54.65 -27.19
C LEU A 3 18.51 53.47 -26.61
N ILE A 4 19.11 52.28 -26.52
CA ILE A 4 18.45 51.09 -25.93
C ILE A 4 18.31 51.30 -24.43
N ASP A 5 19.34 51.87 -23.81
CA ASP A 5 19.41 52.11 -22.37
C ASP A 5 18.39 53.22 -21.99
N GLU A 6 18.12 54.17 -22.89
CA GLU A 6 17.10 55.22 -22.75
C GLU A 6 15.66 54.70 -22.96
N VAL A 7 15.42 53.76 -23.89
CA VAL A 7 14.13 53.06 -24.03
C VAL A 7 13.82 52.25 -22.77
N LEU A 8 14.75 51.41 -22.31
CA LEU A 8 14.55 50.57 -21.11
C LEU A 8 14.36 51.42 -19.83
N ALA A 9 15.07 52.54 -19.70
CA ALA A 9 14.93 53.43 -18.54
C ALA A 9 13.68 54.32 -18.56
N THR A 10 12.91 54.31 -19.66
CA THR A 10 11.65 55.07 -19.79
C THR A 10 10.43 54.19 -20.09
N GLN A 11 10.64 52.90 -20.34
CA GLN A 11 9.67 51.95 -20.90
C GLN A 11 8.88 52.54 -22.08
N SER A 12 9.58 53.27 -22.97
CA SER A 12 8.93 54.02 -24.05
C SER A 12 9.82 54.18 -25.28
N THR A 13 9.20 54.18 -26.46
CA THR A 13 9.84 54.45 -27.75
C THR A 13 9.86 55.94 -28.13
N ASP A 14 9.17 56.83 -27.39
CA ASP A 14 9.10 58.29 -27.67
C ASP A 14 10.36 59.04 -27.18
N VAL A 15 11.54 58.50 -27.52
CA VAL A 15 12.88 58.94 -27.11
C VAL A 15 13.67 59.61 -28.25
N ASP A 16 14.62 60.49 -27.91
CA ASP A 16 15.25 61.40 -28.86
C ASP A 16 16.32 60.71 -29.74
N THR A 17 16.04 60.53 -31.04
CA THR A 17 16.88 59.71 -31.95
C THR A 17 18.38 60.11 -31.94
N ALA A 18 19.26 59.12 -31.90
CA ALA A 18 20.70 59.33 -31.72
C ALA A 18 21.32 60.24 -32.81
N SER A 19 21.90 61.35 -32.38
CA SER A 19 22.38 62.45 -33.24
C SER A 19 23.44 62.01 -34.26
N GLY A 20 23.02 61.84 -35.51
CA GLY A 20 23.88 61.39 -36.62
C GLY A 20 23.70 59.93 -37.02
N ALA A 21 22.92 59.15 -36.25
CA ALA A 21 22.51 57.78 -36.54
C ALA A 21 20.98 57.65 -36.80
N THR A 22 20.29 58.78 -36.97
CA THR A 22 18.82 58.92 -37.06
C THR A 22 18.11 57.78 -37.82
N GLY A 23 18.44 57.49 -39.07
CA GLY A 23 17.76 56.43 -39.85
C GLY A 23 18.00 54.98 -39.39
N SER A 24 18.91 54.75 -38.45
CA SER A 24 19.08 53.48 -37.71
C SER A 24 18.48 53.53 -36.30
N SER A 25 18.23 54.72 -35.75
CA SER A 25 17.44 54.91 -34.54
C SER A 25 15.94 54.81 -34.83
N GLU A 26 15.46 55.52 -35.85
CA GLU A 26 14.08 55.43 -36.38
C GLU A 26 13.71 53.97 -36.71
N GLY A 27 14.63 53.21 -37.30
CA GLY A 27 14.41 51.79 -37.63
C GLY A 27 14.67 50.81 -36.49
N PHE A 28 15.16 51.26 -35.33
CA PHE A 28 15.18 50.47 -34.09
C PHE A 28 13.89 50.70 -33.32
N LEU A 29 13.53 51.97 -33.08
CA LEU A 29 12.30 52.34 -32.40
C LEU A 29 11.07 51.76 -33.10
N ALA A 30 10.97 51.90 -34.43
CA ALA A 30 9.86 51.31 -35.19
C ALA A 30 9.77 49.78 -35.15
N ALA A 31 10.87 49.08 -34.82
CA ALA A 31 10.86 47.62 -34.63
C ALA A 31 10.53 47.22 -33.18
N VAL A 32 10.70 48.13 -32.22
CA VAL A 32 10.18 48.00 -30.86
C VAL A 32 8.69 48.36 -30.83
N ASP A 33 8.26 49.39 -31.58
CA ASP A 33 6.84 49.72 -31.81
C ASP A 33 6.10 48.55 -32.47
N GLU A 34 6.70 47.90 -33.49
CA GLU A 34 6.11 46.75 -34.19
C GLU A 34 6.04 45.50 -33.29
N ALA A 35 7.01 45.30 -32.39
CA ALA A 35 6.99 44.20 -31.41
C ALA A 35 6.06 44.47 -30.21
N LEU A 36 5.87 45.73 -29.80
CA LEU A 36 4.85 46.11 -28.81
C LEU A 36 3.44 45.96 -29.40
N ALA A 37 3.25 46.32 -30.67
CA ALA A 37 1.97 46.10 -31.36
C ALA A 37 1.63 44.60 -31.55
N GLU A 38 2.62 43.71 -31.63
CA GLU A 38 2.43 42.25 -31.59
C GLU A 38 2.14 41.72 -30.15
N LEU A 39 2.23 42.55 -29.11
CA LEU A 39 1.77 42.26 -27.74
C LEU A 39 0.45 42.98 -27.38
N GLU A 40 0.02 43.97 -28.17
CA GLU A 40 -1.23 44.73 -27.99
C GLU A 40 -2.42 44.19 -28.83
N GLU A 41 -2.27 43.10 -29.60
CA GLU A 41 -3.35 42.61 -30.50
C GLU A 41 -4.42 41.75 -29.78
N ASP A 42 -4.24 41.41 -28.50
CA ASP A 42 -5.14 40.55 -27.69
C ASP A 42 -5.96 41.28 -26.58
N VAL A 43 -6.15 42.61 -26.66
CA VAL A 43 -7.01 43.36 -25.70
C VAL A 43 -7.97 44.33 -26.44
N ASP A 44 -9.29 44.19 -26.25
CA ASP A 44 -10.33 45.07 -26.84
C ASP A 44 -10.73 46.21 -25.85
N PRO A 45 -10.55 47.50 -26.18
CA PRO A 45 -10.64 48.57 -25.19
C PRO A 45 -11.93 49.43 -25.26
N GLU A 46 -13.08 48.93 -24.77
CA GLU A 46 -14.25 49.81 -24.45
C GLU A 46 -15.27 49.28 -23.39
N GLU A 47 -14.83 48.61 -22.31
CA GLU A 47 -15.62 48.46 -21.07
C GLU A 47 -15.24 49.53 -20.02
N ASP A 48 -16.18 49.94 -19.15
CA ASP A 48 -15.85 50.65 -17.89
C ASP A 48 -15.30 49.61 -16.89
N PRO A 49 -14.36 49.95 -15.99
CA PRO A 49 -13.89 49.00 -14.99
C PRO A 49 -15.06 48.54 -14.12
N GLU A 50 -15.21 47.22 -13.96
CA GLU A 50 -16.29 46.65 -13.17
C GLU A 50 -16.17 47.06 -11.70
N ALA A 51 -17.32 47.25 -11.05
CA ALA A 51 -17.36 47.63 -9.65
C ALA A 51 -17.05 46.39 -8.81
N ILE A 52 -15.84 46.36 -8.24
CA ILE A 52 -15.33 45.22 -7.45
C ILE A 52 -15.90 45.27 -6.02
N TYR A 53 -16.11 46.49 -5.50
CA TYR A 53 -16.51 46.74 -4.11
C TYR A 53 -17.81 47.58 -4.00
N GLU A 54 -18.66 47.32 -3.00
CA GLU A 54 -19.65 48.32 -2.55
C GLU A 54 -18.90 49.45 -1.80
N PRO A 55 -19.05 50.74 -2.19
CA PRO A 55 -18.26 51.81 -1.58
C PRO A 55 -18.60 52.07 -0.10
N GLY A 56 -17.62 51.91 0.80
CA GLY A 56 -17.87 51.92 2.24
C GLY A 56 -16.63 52.12 3.12
N GLU A 57 -16.89 52.07 4.43
CA GLU A 57 -15.92 52.05 5.53
C GLU A 57 -16.14 50.68 6.22
N TYR A 58 -15.19 49.75 6.06
CA TYR A 58 -15.25 48.34 6.48
C TYR A 58 -14.25 48.05 7.60
N THR A 59 -14.46 47.00 8.40
CA THR A 59 -13.59 46.73 9.57
C THR A 59 -13.20 45.27 9.67
N GLY A 60 -11.92 44.99 9.37
CA GLY A 60 -11.32 43.67 9.50
C GLY A 60 -10.44 43.56 10.75
N ILE A 61 -10.15 42.32 11.12
CA ILE A 61 -9.32 41.95 12.27
C ILE A 61 -8.35 40.86 11.81
N GLY A 62 -7.09 40.98 12.22
CA GLY A 62 -6.05 39.98 11.95
C GLY A 62 -5.13 39.80 13.16
N GLU A 63 -4.52 38.64 13.28
CA GLU A 63 -3.78 38.27 14.50
C GLU A 63 -2.40 38.93 14.55
N GLY A 64 -2.20 39.81 15.54
CA GLY A 64 -0.93 40.47 15.81
C GLY A 64 -0.10 39.71 16.84
N TYR A 65 1.23 39.75 16.69
CA TYR A 65 2.25 39.09 17.54
C TYR A 65 2.03 39.17 19.08
N ASN A 66 1.27 40.14 19.61
CA ASN A 66 0.92 40.23 21.03
C ASN A 66 -0.59 40.10 21.34
N ASP A 67 -1.49 40.50 20.43
CA ASP A 67 -2.97 40.57 20.54
C ASP A 67 -3.54 41.05 19.18
N ASP A 68 -4.85 40.94 18.96
CA ASP A 68 -5.57 41.33 17.73
C ASP A 68 -5.18 42.73 17.19
N ILE A 69 -5.12 42.87 15.86
CA ILE A 69 -5.00 44.14 15.12
C ILE A 69 -6.34 44.41 14.40
N GLU A 70 -6.99 45.52 14.76
CA GLU A 70 -8.29 45.97 14.20
C GLU A 70 -8.05 47.16 13.26
N VAL A 71 -8.48 47.10 12.00
CA VAL A 71 -8.28 48.18 11.01
C VAL A 71 -9.58 48.58 10.29
N GLU A 72 -9.71 49.86 9.95
CA GLU A 72 -10.81 50.41 9.16
C GLU A 72 -10.32 50.69 7.73
N VAL A 73 -10.85 49.98 6.73
CA VAL A 73 -10.51 50.15 5.31
C VAL A 73 -11.61 50.93 4.60
N THR A 74 -11.23 51.93 3.81
CA THR A 74 -12.16 52.71 2.98
C THR A 74 -11.96 52.35 1.51
N VAL A 75 -13.03 51.94 0.82
CA VAL A 75 -13.02 51.63 -0.62
C VAL A 75 -14.02 52.50 -1.40
N ASP A 76 -13.62 52.91 -2.61
CA ASP A 76 -14.52 53.38 -3.67
C ASP A 76 -14.84 52.19 -4.62
N GLU A 77 -15.69 52.38 -5.65
CA GLU A 77 -16.24 51.31 -6.51
C GLU A 77 -15.16 50.38 -7.14
N THR A 78 -13.90 50.84 -7.27
CA THR A 78 -12.79 50.13 -7.91
C THR A 78 -11.41 50.36 -7.28
N GLU A 79 -11.30 51.02 -6.10
CA GLU A 79 -9.99 51.34 -5.49
C GLU A 79 -10.03 51.43 -3.95
N ILE A 80 -9.00 50.91 -3.30
CA ILE A 80 -8.68 51.10 -1.88
C ILE A 80 -8.19 52.53 -1.66
N ALA A 81 -8.97 53.32 -0.90
CA ALA A 81 -8.80 54.76 -0.78
C ALA A 81 -8.10 55.21 0.51
N ALA A 82 -8.21 54.44 1.60
CA ALA A 82 -7.53 54.67 2.88
C ALA A 82 -7.58 53.44 3.81
N ILE A 83 -6.66 53.38 4.77
CA ILE A 83 -6.62 52.38 5.86
C ILE A 83 -6.29 53.14 7.17
N GLU A 84 -7.05 52.95 8.27
CA GLU A 84 -6.76 53.51 9.60
C GLU A 84 -6.79 52.39 10.66
N VAL A 85 -5.66 52.17 11.37
CA VAL A 85 -5.60 51.19 12.48
C VAL A 85 -6.43 51.69 13.67
N LEU A 86 -7.46 50.93 14.04
CA LEU A 86 -8.39 51.26 15.12
C LEU A 86 -7.87 50.84 16.50
N SER A 87 -7.34 49.62 16.62
CA SER A 87 -6.71 49.12 17.84
C SER A 87 -5.68 48.01 17.60
N HIS A 88 -4.75 47.89 18.55
CA HIS A 88 -3.73 46.82 18.67
C HIS A 88 -3.14 46.86 20.09
N GLU A 89 -2.62 45.75 20.64
CA GLU A 89 -1.70 45.79 21.80
C GLU A 89 -0.20 45.66 21.42
N GLU A 90 0.11 45.72 20.11
CA GLU A 90 1.47 45.68 19.56
C GLU A 90 2.48 46.70 20.15
N THR A 91 3.77 46.37 20.05
CA THR A 91 4.86 47.22 20.57
C THR A 91 5.02 48.51 19.74
N GLU A 92 4.50 49.64 20.26
CA GLU A 92 4.55 51.01 19.66
C GLU A 92 5.87 51.35 18.93
N ASP A 93 7.04 51.10 19.56
CA ASP A 93 8.37 51.43 19.03
C ASP A 93 8.81 50.55 17.81
N ILE A 94 8.01 49.53 17.43
CA ILE A 94 8.28 48.54 16.36
C ILE A 94 7.16 48.52 15.32
N ALA A 95 5.90 48.42 15.76
CA ALA A 95 4.76 48.21 14.87
C ALA A 95 4.27 49.49 14.17
N GLU A 96 4.20 50.65 14.85
CA GLU A 96 3.75 51.90 14.20
C GLU A 96 4.62 52.33 13.00
N PRO A 97 5.96 52.12 12.98
CA PRO A 97 6.75 52.26 11.76
C PRO A 97 6.39 51.26 10.65
N ALA A 98 6.06 50.02 11.00
CA ALA A 98 5.74 48.97 10.03
C ALA A 98 4.37 49.21 9.38
N PHE A 99 3.32 49.47 10.18
CA PHE A 99 1.99 49.83 9.68
C PHE A 99 2.05 51.02 8.70
N ALA A 100 2.88 52.03 8.97
CA ALA A 100 3.02 53.20 8.12
C ALA A 100 3.79 52.95 6.80
N ASP A 101 4.72 51.98 6.79
CA ASP A 101 5.42 51.56 5.57
C ASP A 101 4.50 50.60 4.74
N LEU A 102 3.65 49.80 5.39
CA LEU A 102 2.64 48.92 4.76
C LEU A 102 1.43 49.71 4.21
N GLU A 103 0.95 50.76 4.89
CA GLU A 103 -0.09 51.68 4.39
C GLU A 103 0.30 52.28 3.03
N GLU A 104 1.57 52.68 2.84
CA GLU A 104 2.08 53.19 1.55
C GLU A 104 2.27 52.06 0.52
N ALA A 105 2.47 50.80 0.94
CA ALA A 105 2.58 49.63 0.07
C ALA A 105 1.22 49.19 -0.48
N VAL A 106 0.26 48.84 0.38
CA VAL A 106 -1.09 48.37 0.01
C VAL A 106 -1.83 49.41 -0.84
N LEU A 107 -1.81 50.69 -0.44
CA LEU A 107 -2.44 51.75 -1.23
C LEU A 107 -1.75 52.00 -2.58
N SER A 108 -0.51 51.52 -2.78
CA SER A 108 0.20 51.56 -4.06
C SER A 108 0.08 50.28 -4.89
N ALA A 109 -0.20 49.13 -4.28
CA ALA A 109 -0.48 47.87 -4.95
C ALA A 109 -1.95 47.78 -5.39
N GLN A 110 -2.85 48.32 -4.56
CA GLN A 110 -4.31 48.09 -4.59
C GLN A 110 -4.71 46.64 -4.29
N ASP A 111 -3.86 46.00 -3.48
CA ASP A 111 -3.78 44.56 -3.21
C ASP A 111 -3.03 44.38 -1.86
N THR A 112 -3.21 43.24 -1.18
CA THR A 112 -2.50 42.90 0.07
C THR A 112 -1.24 42.06 -0.13
N ASP A 113 -0.95 41.55 -1.34
CA ASP A 113 0.34 40.93 -1.70
C ASP A 113 1.50 41.94 -1.67
N VAL A 114 2.05 42.19 -0.47
CA VAL A 114 3.18 43.10 -0.25
C VAL A 114 4.18 42.59 0.81
N ASP A 115 5.48 42.78 0.54
CA ASP A 115 6.61 42.37 1.41
C ASP A 115 6.42 42.77 2.90
N THR A 116 6.50 41.80 3.83
CA THR A 116 6.39 42.07 5.27
C THR A 116 7.64 42.78 5.85
N ILE A 117 7.45 43.59 6.90
CA ILE A 117 8.49 44.50 7.38
C ILE A 117 9.48 43.74 8.28
N SER A 118 10.66 43.43 7.73
CA SER A 118 11.78 42.73 8.40
C SER A 118 12.07 43.22 9.84
N GLY A 119 11.61 42.45 10.83
CA GLY A 119 11.77 42.73 12.26
C GLY A 119 10.51 43.22 12.97
N ALA A 120 9.40 43.30 12.24
CA ALA A 120 8.01 43.50 12.68
C ALA A 120 7.07 42.51 11.94
N THR A 121 7.59 41.32 11.62
CA THR A 121 6.98 40.28 10.77
C THR A 121 5.55 39.93 11.22
N GLY A 122 5.36 39.32 12.40
CA GLY A 122 4.02 39.08 12.97
C GLY A 122 3.22 40.31 13.41
N SER A 123 3.75 41.53 13.22
CA SER A 123 2.92 42.76 13.26
C SER A 123 2.45 43.17 11.86
N SER A 124 3.17 42.75 10.82
CA SER A 124 2.90 42.99 9.40
C SER A 124 1.85 42.01 8.87
N GLU A 125 2.03 40.71 9.14
CA GLU A 125 1.06 39.67 8.75
C GLU A 125 -0.35 39.99 9.28
N GLY A 126 -0.52 40.18 10.59
CA GLY A 126 -1.80 40.57 11.18
C GLY A 126 -2.37 41.92 10.71
N TYR A 127 -1.54 42.85 10.24
CA TYR A 127 -2.03 44.08 9.61
C TYR A 127 -2.59 43.81 8.20
N LEU A 128 -1.94 42.96 7.40
CA LEU A 128 -2.39 42.61 6.06
C LEU A 128 -3.66 41.74 6.10
N GLN A 129 -3.70 40.73 6.98
CA GLN A 129 -4.89 39.91 7.23
C GLN A 129 -6.09 40.78 7.68
N ALA A 130 -5.86 41.77 8.55
CA ALA A 130 -6.90 42.70 8.96
C ALA A 130 -7.40 43.61 7.81
N VAL A 131 -6.57 43.88 6.81
CA VAL A 131 -6.97 44.62 5.61
C VAL A 131 -7.78 43.72 4.68
N GLU A 132 -7.33 42.49 4.39
CA GLU A 132 -8.01 41.59 3.46
C GLU A 132 -9.43 41.25 3.93
N ALA A 133 -9.60 40.90 5.21
CA ALA A 133 -10.91 40.65 5.81
C ALA A 133 -11.88 41.86 5.74
N ALA A 134 -11.37 43.08 5.49
CA ALA A 134 -12.18 44.28 5.26
C ALA A 134 -12.45 44.55 3.76
N LEU A 135 -11.67 43.98 2.85
CA LEU A 135 -11.91 43.97 1.40
C LEU A 135 -12.94 42.89 1.03
N ASP A 136 -12.92 41.75 1.70
CA ASP A 136 -13.92 40.67 1.54
C ASP A 136 -15.34 41.11 1.92
N GLU A 137 -15.52 41.77 3.08
CA GLU A 137 -16.84 42.34 3.46
C GLU A 137 -17.33 43.40 2.43
N ALA A 138 -16.42 43.95 1.62
CA ALA A 138 -16.75 44.94 0.59
C ALA A 138 -17.06 44.36 -0.79
N ARG A 139 -16.71 43.11 -1.09
CA ARG A 139 -16.76 42.51 -2.45
C ARG A 139 -18.20 42.28 -2.94
N LEU A 140 -18.39 42.23 -4.26
CA LEU A 140 -19.72 42.14 -4.89
C LEU A 140 -19.98 40.80 -5.61
N ASP A 141 -20.95 40.02 -5.11
CA ASP A 141 -21.44 38.79 -5.76
C ASP A 141 -22.10 39.04 -7.14
N GLU A 142 -21.67 38.29 -8.16
CA GLU A 142 -22.29 38.25 -9.50
C GLU A 142 -23.54 37.33 -9.54
N ALA A 143 -24.34 37.40 -10.62
CA ALA A 143 -25.63 36.70 -10.68
C ALA A 143 -26.08 36.19 -12.08
N GLU A 144 -26.03 34.86 -12.26
CA GLU A 144 -26.78 34.02 -13.22
C GLU A 144 -28.13 34.62 -13.70
N PRO A 145 -28.59 34.49 -15.00
CA PRO A 145 -28.78 33.17 -15.65
C PRO A 145 -28.94 33.03 -17.23
N VAL A 146 -29.16 31.77 -17.68
CA VAL A 146 -30.02 31.25 -18.83
C VAL A 146 -29.38 30.74 -20.15
N GLU A 147 -29.71 29.48 -20.53
CA GLU A 147 -29.24 28.63 -21.65
C GLU A 147 -29.82 28.79 -23.10
N GLU A 148 -29.21 28.00 -24.01
CA GLU A 148 -29.69 27.35 -25.27
C GLU A 148 -29.80 28.15 -26.61
N PRO A 149 -29.53 27.53 -27.81
CA PRO A 149 -29.33 26.08 -28.10
C PRO A 149 -28.20 25.64 -29.09
N GLU A 150 -27.83 24.34 -29.01
CA GLU A 150 -27.13 23.39 -29.93
C GLU A 150 -26.31 23.88 -31.16
N GLU A 151 -25.01 23.50 -31.24
CA GLU A 151 -24.50 22.32 -32.03
C GLU A 151 -23.00 22.05 -31.70
N VAL A 152 -22.73 21.04 -30.84
CA VAL A 152 -21.58 20.06 -30.75
C VAL A 152 -20.31 20.33 -31.62
N GLU A 153 -19.05 20.17 -31.18
CA GLU A 153 -18.38 19.29 -30.18
C GLU A 153 -17.28 20.12 -29.42
N GLU A 154 -16.80 19.96 -28.16
CA GLU A 154 -17.07 19.21 -26.88
C GLU A 154 -16.21 19.88 -25.72
N GLU A 155 -16.35 19.55 -24.40
CA GLU A 155 -16.01 20.43 -23.20
C GLU A 155 -14.93 19.88 -22.18
N PRO A 156 -14.56 20.61 -21.07
CA PRO A 156 -15.26 20.66 -19.75
C PRO A 156 -15.67 22.11 -19.31
N GLU A 157 -16.65 22.41 -18.45
CA GLU A 157 -16.89 22.09 -17.00
C GLU A 157 -15.77 22.65 -16.08
N VAL A 158 -15.97 23.59 -15.13
CA VAL A 158 -17.04 23.92 -14.14
C VAL A 158 -16.98 23.02 -12.89
N THR A 159 -16.82 23.67 -11.74
CA THR A 159 -16.36 23.11 -10.46
C THR A 159 -17.07 23.82 -9.29
N GLU A 160 -17.19 23.15 -8.13
CA GLU A 160 -17.84 23.70 -6.92
C GLU A 160 -16.94 23.49 -5.70
N GLU A 161 -16.66 24.56 -4.94
CA GLU A 161 -15.96 24.50 -3.65
C GLU A 161 -16.69 23.55 -2.68
N SER A 162 -15.96 22.66 -2.04
CA SER A 162 -16.49 21.67 -1.09
C SER A 162 -15.62 21.60 0.17
N SER A 163 -16.24 21.50 1.35
CA SER A 163 -15.54 21.30 2.63
C SER A 163 -15.93 19.97 3.29
N PHE A 164 -14.93 19.33 3.90
CA PHE A 164 -14.96 17.97 4.44
C PHE A 164 -14.33 17.95 5.83
N THR A 165 -14.73 17.03 6.70
CA THR A 165 -14.28 17.05 8.11
C THR A 165 -13.77 15.70 8.57
N GLY A 166 -12.54 15.67 9.08
CA GLY A 166 -11.85 14.45 9.49
C GLY A 166 -11.24 14.57 10.88
N ALA A 167 -10.97 13.42 11.50
CA ALA A 167 -10.41 13.32 12.84
C ALA A 167 -9.28 12.29 12.90
N GLY A 168 -8.29 12.51 13.76
CA GLY A 168 -7.13 11.62 13.93
C GLY A 168 -6.57 11.64 15.35
N GLU A 169 -6.08 10.47 15.81
CA GLU A 169 -5.50 10.31 17.16
C GLU A 169 -4.15 11.04 17.25
N GLY A 170 -4.09 12.08 18.10
CA GLY A 170 -2.87 12.83 18.38
C GLY A 170 -1.96 12.16 19.43
N TYR A 171 -1.06 12.95 20.03
CA TYR A 171 -0.15 12.45 21.07
C TYR A 171 -0.77 12.49 22.49
N ASN A 172 -1.78 13.34 22.70
CA ASN A 172 -2.52 13.50 23.96
C ASN A 172 -3.98 12.97 23.86
N ASP A 173 -4.68 13.29 22.78
CA ASP A 173 -6.11 13.06 22.51
C ASP A 173 -6.38 13.31 21.01
N GLU A 174 -7.64 13.19 20.56
CA GLU A 174 -8.07 13.39 19.17
C GLU A 174 -7.84 14.83 18.63
N ILE A 175 -7.62 14.95 17.32
CA ILE A 175 -7.47 16.19 16.54
C ILE A 175 -8.55 16.21 15.45
N GLU A 176 -9.44 17.21 15.43
CA GLU A 176 -10.44 17.44 14.38
C GLU A 176 -9.95 18.52 13.39
N VAL A 177 -10.16 18.33 12.07
CA VAL A 177 -9.86 19.30 11.00
C VAL A 177 -11.01 19.45 10.00
N GLU A 178 -11.10 20.63 9.36
CA GLU A 178 -11.90 20.88 8.15
C GLU A 178 -10.94 21.13 6.96
N VAL A 179 -11.16 20.44 5.85
CA VAL A 179 -10.37 20.55 4.61
C VAL A 179 -11.27 21.12 3.52
N MET A 180 -10.80 22.15 2.80
CA MET A 180 -11.52 22.76 1.68
C MET A 180 -10.82 22.45 0.35
N VAL A 181 -11.63 22.09 -0.65
CA VAL A 181 -11.19 21.67 -1.99
C VAL A 181 -12.00 22.38 -3.07
N GLU A 182 -11.31 22.97 -4.05
CA GLU A 182 -11.87 23.57 -5.28
C GLU A 182 -11.15 22.90 -6.48
N ASP A 183 -11.83 22.68 -7.61
CA ASP A 183 -11.31 21.97 -8.80
C ASP A 183 -10.77 20.53 -8.58
N GLY A 184 -10.79 20.01 -7.35
CA GLY A 184 -10.09 18.79 -6.94
C GLY A 184 -8.70 19.04 -6.32
N GLU A 185 -8.33 20.31 -6.12
CA GLU A 185 -7.14 20.76 -5.41
C GLU A 185 -7.51 21.30 -4.01
N ILE A 186 -6.74 20.92 -2.99
CA ILE A 186 -6.85 21.41 -1.61
C ILE A 186 -6.45 22.89 -1.57
N ILE A 187 -7.34 23.74 -1.06
CA ILE A 187 -7.15 25.19 -0.99
C ILE A 187 -6.94 25.73 0.44
N ASP A 188 -7.46 25.04 1.47
CA ASP A 188 -7.29 25.42 2.88
C ASP A 188 -7.50 24.20 3.81
N ILE A 189 -6.88 24.23 5.00
CA ILE A 189 -7.03 23.22 6.05
C ILE A 189 -7.07 23.92 7.42
N GLN A 190 -8.19 23.81 8.13
CA GLN A 190 -8.41 24.44 9.44
C GLN A 190 -8.49 23.41 10.56
N VAL A 191 -7.72 23.59 11.63
CA VAL A 191 -7.80 22.75 12.83
C VAL A 191 -8.97 23.22 13.71
N LEU A 192 -9.92 22.33 14.00
CA LEU A 192 -11.18 22.64 14.70
C LEU A 192 -11.09 22.48 16.22
N GLU A 193 -10.61 21.33 16.71
CA GLU A 193 -10.42 21.04 18.14
C GLU A 193 -9.25 20.06 18.35
N HIS A 194 -8.44 20.27 19.41
CA HIS A 194 -7.37 19.35 19.83
C HIS A 194 -7.02 19.56 21.33
N GLU A 195 -6.60 18.50 22.05
CA GLU A 195 -5.96 18.62 23.39
C GLU A 195 -4.41 18.48 23.35
N GLU A 196 -3.80 18.67 22.17
CA GLU A 196 -2.33 18.68 21.97
C GLU A 196 -1.59 19.79 22.77
N THR A 197 -0.25 19.80 22.73
CA THR A 197 0.57 20.80 23.44
C THR A 197 0.81 22.05 22.56
N PRO A 198 0.21 23.23 22.86
CA PRO A 198 0.29 24.42 21.97
C PRO A 198 1.71 24.84 21.59
N ASP A 199 2.61 24.95 22.57
CA ASP A 199 4.04 25.30 22.41
C ASP A 199 4.86 24.35 21.48
N ILE A 200 4.23 23.31 20.91
CA ILE A 200 4.83 22.24 20.09
C ILE A 200 3.97 21.92 18.85
N ALA A 201 2.66 21.80 19.02
CA ALA A 201 1.74 21.31 17.99
C ALA A 201 1.24 22.40 17.03
N GLU A 202 0.90 23.60 17.52
CA GLU A 202 0.40 24.68 16.64
C GLU A 202 1.43 25.07 15.56
N PRO A 203 2.74 25.29 15.85
CA PRO A 203 3.74 25.52 14.82
C PRO A 203 4.02 24.32 13.91
N ALA A 204 3.62 23.11 14.32
CA ALA A 204 3.73 21.90 13.51
C ALA A 204 2.50 21.70 12.62
N PHE A 205 1.33 22.21 13.00
CA PHE A 205 0.17 22.31 12.12
C PHE A 205 0.38 23.41 11.09
N GLU A 206 0.92 24.58 11.46
CA GLU A 206 1.35 25.63 10.53
C GLU A 206 2.26 25.07 9.42
N ASP A 207 3.39 24.45 9.79
CA ASP A 207 4.34 23.84 8.84
C ASP A 207 3.65 22.77 7.93
N LEU A 208 2.69 21.99 8.45
CA LEU A 208 2.03 20.90 7.71
C LEU A 208 0.84 21.34 6.84
N ILE A 209 0.12 22.41 7.19
CA ILE A 209 -0.94 22.96 6.35
C ILE A 209 -0.32 23.48 5.04
N ASP A 210 0.77 24.24 5.15
CA ASP A 210 1.57 24.70 4.00
C ASP A 210 2.09 23.52 3.17
N ASP A 211 2.72 22.52 3.80
CA ASP A 211 3.29 21.37 3.08
C ASP A 211 2.21 20.50 2.39
N VAL A 212 1.05 20.23 3.02
CA VAL A 212 -0.04 19.45 2.42
C VAL A 212 -0.69 20.19 1.26
N ILE A 213 -0.98 21.49 1.40
CA ILE A 213 -1.55 22.31 0.30
C ILE A 213 -0.55 22.42 -0.86
N ALA A 214 0.75 22.51 -0.57
CA ALA A 214 1.79 22.52 -1.61
C ALA A 214 2.02 21.16 -2.28
N ALA A 215 1.82 20.05 -1.55
CA ALA A 215 1.98 18.68 -2.04
C ALA A 215 0.72 18.12 -2.71
N GLN A 216 -0.46 18.68 -2.40
CA GLN A 216 -1.78 18.12 -2.73
C GLN A 216 -1.94 16.68 -2.21
N SER A 217 -1.34 16.41 -1.05
CA SER A 217 -1.21 15.07 -0.46
C SER A 217 -0.74 15.14 0.99
N THR A 218 -1.11 14.13 1.78
CA THR A 218 -0.65 13.85 3.15
C THR A 218 0.71 13.16 3.22
N ASP A 219 1.31 12.77 2.09
CA ASP A 219 2.67 12.17 2.00
C ASP A 219 3.77 13.24 2.20
N VAL A 220 3.77 13.87 3.39
CA VAL A 220 4.68 14.95 3.81
C VAL A 220 5.40 14.63 5.13
N ASP A 221 6.57 15.23 5.34
CA ASP A 221 7.48 14.88 6.45
C ASP A 221 6.97 15.38 7.82
N THR A 222 6.78 14.48 8.79
CA THR A 222 6.34 14.88 10.15
C THR A 222 7.30 15.84 10.86
N VAL A 223 6.76 16.85 11.54
CA VAL A 223 7.56 17.97 12.08
C VAL A 223 8.44 17.53 13.26
N SER A 224 9.72 17.88 13.19
CA SER A 224 10.77 17.30 14.03
C SER A 224 10.69 17.69 15.51
N GLY A 225 9.98 16.87 16.28
CA GLY A 225 9.71 17.06 17.71
C GLY A 225 8.23 17.15 18.07
N ALA A 226 7.35 17.23 17.07
CA ALA A 226 5.89 17.19 17.17
C ALA A 226 5.29 15.90 16.56
N THR A 227 6.11 14.93 16.15
CA THR A 227 5.75 13.74 15.35
C THR A 227 4.39 13.11 15.67
N GLY A 228 4.02 12.82 16.92
CA GLY A 228 2.71 12.22 17.23
C GLY A 228 1.51 13.18 17.05
N SER A 229 1.73 14.49 17.17
CA SER A 229 0.76 15.52 16.80
C SER A 229 0.65 15.61 15.27
N SER A 230 1.78 15.53 14.56
CA SER A 230 1.85 15.54 13.09
C SER A 230 1.18 14.31 12.46
N GLU A 231 1.44 13.11 13.00
CA GLU A 231 0.83 11.85 12.58
C GLU A 231 -0.71 11.91 12.74
N GLY A 232 -1.20 12.43 13.87
CA GLY A 232 -2.64 12.63 14.09
C GLY A 232 -3.29 13.69 13.19
N PHE A 233 -2.59 14.81 12.92
CA PHE A 233 -3.07 15.83 11.99
C PHE A 233 -3.16 15.30 10.54
N LEU A 234 -2.12 14.63 10.05
CA LEU A 234 -2.12 14.06 8.70
C LEU A 234 -3.21 12.98 8.56
N ALA A 235 -3.40 12.12 9.57
CA ALA A 235 -4.50 11.17 9.59
C ALA A 235 -5.90 11.84 9.64
N ALA A 236 -6.03 13.00 10.30
CA ALA A 236 -7.27 13.77 10.28
C ALA A 236 -7.55 14.37 8.89
N VAL A 237 -6.51 14.84 8.18
CA VAL A 237 -6.61 15.30 6.80
C VAL A 237 -6.91 14.15 5.84
N ASP A 238 -6.26 13.00 5.95
CA ASP A 238 -6.57 11.78 5.18
C ASP A 238 -8.05 11.39 5.34
N ASN A 239 -8.57 11.42 6.57
CA ASN A 239 -9.96 11.07 6.85
C ASN A 239 -10.97 12.11 6.31
N ALA A 240 -10.58 13.38 6.16
CA ALA A 240 -11.38 14.38 5.44
C ALA A 240 -11.29 14.19 3.91
N LEU A 241 -10.11 13.89 3.37
CA LEU A 241 -9.90 13.65 1.95
C LEU A 241 -10.54 12.33 1.47
N ALA A 242 -10.72 11.35 2.36
CA ALA A 242 -11.50 10.15 2.08
C ALA A 242 -12.98 10.46 1.76
N GLU A 243 -13.53 11.60 2.21
CA GLU A 243 -14.88 12.05 1.81
C GLU A 243 -14.94 12.57 0.35
N LEU A 244 -13.80 12.78 -0.33
CA LEU A 244 -13.71 13.13 -1.76
C LEU A 244 -13.57 11.95 -2.71
N GLU A 245 -13.12 10.77 -2.24
CA GLU A 245 -12.91 9.60 -3.12
C GLU A 245 -14.20 8.83 -3.46
N GLU A 246 -15.37 9.25 -2.98
CA GLU A 246 -16.69 8.68 -3.32
C GLU A 246 -17.28 9.30 -4.62
N PRO A 247 -17.33 8.57 -5.76
CA PRO A 247 -18.05 9.03 -6.95
C PRO A 247 -19.57 8.85 -6.80
N GLU A 248 -20.37 9.87 -7.13
CA GLU A 248 -21.86 9.76 -7.11
C GLU A 248 -22.41 8.67 -8.06
N GLU A 249 -22.70 7.50 -7.51
CA GLU A 249 -23.82 6.64 -7.92
C GLU A 249 -24.95 6.78 -6.87
N PRO A 250 -26.23 6.57 -7.23
CA PRO A 250 -27.36 7.14 -6.50
C PRO A 250 -27.75 6.37 -5.23
N GLU A 251 -28.20 7.09 -4.18
CA GLU A 251 -28.79 6.58 -2.91
C GLU A 251 -29.38 5.15 -3.01
N GLU A 252 -28.58 4.12 -2.71
CA GLU A 252 -29.11 2.81 -2.31
C GLU A 252 -29.35 2.85 -0.80
N GLU A 253 -30.54 2.42 -0.34
CA GLU A 253 -30.82 2.27 1.09
C GLU A 253 -29.89 1.15 1.61
N GLU A 254 -28.88 1.45 2.45
CA GLU A 254 -27.95 0.44 2.98
C GLU A 254 -28.73 -0.79 3.47
N GLU A 255 -28.45 -1.95 2.87
CA GLU A 255 -29.10 -3.22 3.21
C GLU A 255 -28.75 -3.54 4.67
N ALA A 256 -29.76 -3.41 5.56
CA ALA A 256 -29.58 -3.59 6.99
C ALA A 256 -28.94 -4.96 7.30
N LEU A 257 -27.69 -4.93 7.76
CA LEU A 257 -26.89 -6.11 8.06
C LEU A 257 -27.35 -6.81 9.34
N PHE A 258 -27.95 -6.07 10.29
CA PHE A 258 -28.34 -6.58 11.61
C PHE A 258 -29.75 -6.12 12.06
N GLU A 259 -30.47 -6.93 12.84
CA GLU A 259 -31.65 -6.44 13.59
C GLU A 259 -31.16 -5.64 14.81
N ALA A 260 -31.30 -4.32 14.81
CA ALA A 260 -30.76 -3.45 15.86
C ALA A 260 -31.16 -3.89 17.30
N GLY A 261 -30.17 -4.21 18.14
CA GLY A 261 -30.41 -4.87 19.43
C GLY A 261 -29.17 -5.16 20.29
N GLU A 262 -29.42 -5.80 21.42
CA GLU A 262 -28.41 -6.30 22.39
C GLU A 262 -28.40 -7.85 22.29
N TYR A 263 -27.25 -8.43 21.95
CA TYR A 263 -27.08 -9.87 21.64
C TYR A 263 -26.00 -10.50 22.52
N THR A 264 -26.27 -11.71 23.03
CA THR A 264 -25.39 -12.37 24.01
C THR A 264 -24.76 -13.64 23.48
N GLY A 265 -23.45 -13.60 23.19
CA GLY A 265 -22.67 -14.74 22.70
C GLY A 265 -21.71 -15.29 23.75
N ILE A 266 -21.23 -16.52 23.51
CA ILE A 266 -20.38 -17.27 24.46
C ILE A 266 -19.28 -18.03 23.69
N GLY A 267 -18.02 -17.87 24.12
CA GLY A 267 -16.85 -18.55 23.57
C GLY A 267 -16.00 -19.28 24.63
N GLU A 268 -15.20 -20.25 24.21
CA GLU A 268 -14.34 -21.07 25.09
C GLU A 268 -13.03 -20.32 25.39
N GLY A 269 -12.97 -19.64 26.55
CA GLY A 269 -11.76 -18.95 27.03
C GLY A 269 -10.70 -19.88 27.63
N TYR A 270 -9.56 -19.33 28.06
CA TYR A 270 -8.37 -20.10 28.42
C TYR A 270 -8.52 -20.95 29.71
N ASN A 271 -9.45 -20.60 30.61
CA ASN A 271 -9.76 -21.30 31.86
C ASN A 271 -11.24 -21.68 32.05
N ASP A 272 -12.17 -20.88 31.52
CA ASP A 272 -13.64 -20.98 31.66
C ASP A 272 -14.29 -20.17 30.52
N ASP A 273 -15.58 -20.37 30.27
CA ASP A 273 -16.31 -19.68 29.19
C ASP A 273 -16.27 -18.13 29.35
N ILE A 274 -16.24 -17.41 28.22
CA ILE A 274 -16.36 -15.94 28.11
C ILE A 274 -17.75 -15.62 27.54
N GLU A 275 -18.48 -14.71 28.19
CA GLU A 275 -19.86 -14.29 27.88
C GLU A 275 -19.86 -12.77 27.60
N VAL A 276 -20.27 -12.35 26.40
CA VAL A 276 -20.28 -10.94 25.96
C VAL A 276 -21.67 -10.47 25.54
N ASN A 277 -21.91 -9.17 25.60
CA ASN A 277 -23.12 -8.50 25.11
C ASN A 277 -22.76 -7.48 24.02
N VAL A 278 -22.94 -7.87 22.77
CA VAL A 278 -22.73 -7.01 21.60
C VAL A 278 -23.98 -6.17 21.37
N THR A 279 -23.80 -4.86 21.20
CA THR A 279 -24.87 -3.95 20.76
C THR A 279 -24.62 -3.59 19.31
N VAL A 280 -25.64 -3.72 18.46
CA VAL A 280 -25.61 -3.36 17.04
C VAL A 280 -26.74 -2.40 16.71
N ASN A 281 -26.56 -1.55 15.70
CA ASN A 281 -27.65 -0.85 15.05
C ASN A 281 -28.15 -1.63 13.82
N GLU A 282 -28.67 -0.99 12.77
CA GLU A 282 -29.14 -1.72 11.57
C GLU A 282 -27.99 -2.03 10.59
N VAL A 283 -26.81 -1.42 10.76
CA VAL A 283 -25.64 -1.50 9.84
C VAL A 283 -24.36 -1.98 10.54
N GLU A 284 -24.09 -1.56 11.79
CA GLU A 284 -22.77 -1.66 12.43
C GLU A 284 -22.81 -2.12 13.89
N ILE A 285 -21.63 -2.46 14.43
CA ILE A 285 -21.38 -2.81 15.82
C ILE A 285 -21.08 -1.55 16.62
N THR A 286 -21.77 -1.33 17.75
CA THR A 286 -21.70 -0.05 18.49
C THR A 286 -21.12 -0.14 19.91
N ASN A 287 -20.94 -1.34 20.50
CA ASN A 287 -20.41 -1.58 21.86
C ASN A 287 -20.29 -3.09 22.14
N ILE A 288 -19.28 -3.57 22.90
CA ILE A 288 -19.12 -5.00 23.29
C ILE A 288 -18.87 -5.16 24.82
N GLU A 289 -19.94 -5.20 25.63
CA GLU A 289 -19.79 -5.36 27.09
C GLU A 289 -19.49 -6.83 27.49
N VAL A 290 -18.32 -7.10 28.06
CA VAL A 290 -18.01 -8.43 28.64
C VAL A 290 -18.85 -8.66 29.91
N ILE A 291 -19.86 -9.54 29.83
CA ILE A 291 -20.76 -9.89 30.94
C ILE A 291 -20.02 -10.73 32.00
N SER A 292 -19.30 -11.77 31.57
CA SER A 292 -18.52 -12.63 32.47
C SER A 292 -17.38 -13.37 31.78
N HIS A 293 -16.32 -13.64 32.54
CA HIS A 293 -15.19 -14.49 32.13
C HIS A 293 -14.61 -15.18 33.38
N GLY A 294 -14.02 -16.37 33.21
CA GLY A 294 -13.27 -17.07 34.27
C GLY A 294 -11.74 -16.90 34.21
N ASP A 295 -11.27 -16.05 33.30
CA ASP A 295 -9.87 -15.94 32.88
C ASP A 295 -8.98 -15.08 33.79
N SER A 296 -7.72 -14.89 33.37
CA SER A 296 -6.65 -14.34 34.19
C SER A 296 -6.82 -12.85 34.49
N GLU A 297 -7.44 -12.52 35.64
CA GLU A 297 -7.60 -11.15 36.17
C GLU A 297 -6.37 -10.25 35.90
N GLY A 298 -6.55 -9.22 35.07
CA GLY A 298 -5.55 -8.23 34.69
C GLY A 298 -4.67 -8.56 33.48
N LEU A 299 -4.97 -9.63 32.74
CA LEU A 299 -4.39 -9.94 31.43
C LEU A 299 -5.47 -10.11 30.36
N ALA A 300 -6.55 -10.83 30.70
CA ALA A 300 -7.67 -11.03 29.78
C ALA A 300 -8.36 -9.69 29.46
N GLU A 301 -8.54 -8.85 30.47
CA GLU A 301 -9.14 -7.51 30.36
C GLU A 301 -8.26 -6.49 29.61
N LEU A 302 -6.99 -6.79 29.32
CA LEU A 302 -6.19 -5.97 28.40
C LEU A 302 -6.48 -6.37 26.95
N ALA A 303 -6.49 -7.69 26.69
CA ALA A 303 -6.85 -8.24 25.38
C ALA A 303 -8.29 -7.92 24.96
N PHE A 304 -9.25 -7.96 25.88
CA PHE A 304 -10.65 -7.64 25.56
C PHE A 304 -10.82 -6.18 25.12
N ASN A 305 -10.08 -5.25 25.72
CA ASN A 305 -10.08 -3.85 25.30
C ASN A 305 -9.41 -3.69 23.93
N GLU A 306 -8.20 -4.23 23.76
CA GLU A 306 -7.43 -4.22 22.50
C GLU A 306 -8.23 -4.78 21.30
N LEU A 307 -9.10 -5.76 21.56
CA LEU A 307 -9.98 -6.38 20.56
C LEU A 307 -11.34 -5.70 20.42
N GLU A 308 -11.85 -4.96 21.42
CA GLU A 308 -13.15 -4.28 21.32
C GLU A 308 -13.10 -3.22 20.21
N ASP A 309 -12.08 -2.38 20.24
CA ASP A 309 -11.87 -1.30 19.26
C ASP A 309 -11.62 -1.89 17.84
N SER A 310 -10.79 -2.94 17.75
CA SER A 310 -10.49 -3.62 16.46
C SER A 310 -11.72 -4.29 15.85
N VAL A 311 -12.56 -4.97 16.64
CA VAL A 311 -13.76 -5.66 16.14
C VAL A 311 -14.86 -4.68 15.74
N ILE A 312 -14.99 -3.55 16.46
CA ILE A 312 -15.92 -2.48 16.09
C ILE A 312 -15.49 -1.86 14.74
N SER A 313 -14.22 -1.49 14.60
CA SER A 313 -13.67 -0.92 13.36
C SER A 313 -13.78 -1.88 12.17
N ALA A 314 -13.34 -3.14 12.32
CA ALA A 314 -13.43 -4.17 11.28
C ALA A 314 -14.86 -4.69 11.01
N ARG A 315 -15.87 -4.21 11.76
CA ARG A 315 -17.28 -4.67 11.75
C ARG A 315 -17.46 -6.19 11.82
N SER A 316 -16.44 -6.91 12.30
CA SER A 316 -16.28 -8.37 12.19
C SER A 316 -15.22 -8.89 13.17
N THR A 317 -15.13 -10.20 13.34
CA THR A 317 -14.14 -10.82 14.25
C THR A 317 -12.88 -11.33 13.54
N ASP A 318 -12.60 -10.89 12.31
CA ASP A 318 -11.41 -11.30 11.55
C ASP A 318 -10.23 -10.36 11.87
N VAL A 319 -9.81 -10.38 13.13
CA VAL A 319 -8.78 -9.50 13.70
C VAL A 319 -7.74 -10.27 14.52
N ASP A 320 -6.52 -9.73 14.57
CA ASP A 320 -5.36 -10.41 15.17
C ASP A 320 -5.48 -10.59 16.70
N THR A 321 -4.96 -11.70 17.22
CA THR A 321 -5.11 -11.99 18.66
C THR A 321 -4.10 -11.22 19.53
N ALA A 322 -4.62 -10.45 20.50
CA ALA A 322 -3.83 -9.67 21.46
C ALA A 322 -2.63 -10.43 22.09
N SER A 323 -1.47 -9.78 22.10
CA SER A 323 -0.18 -10.45 22.31
C SER A 323 0.03 -10.97 23.73
N GLY A 324 0.28 -12.28 23.86
CA GLY A 324 0.48 -12.94 25.16
C GLY A 324 -0.80 -13.29 25.91
N ALA A 325 -1.97 -13.02 25.33
CA ALA A 325 -3.29 -13.37 25.87
C ALA A 325 -4.11 -14.31 24.96
N THR A 326 -3.58 -14.68 23.78
CA THR A 326 -4.17 -15.49 22.68
C THR A 326 -5.40 -16.36 23.03
N GLY A 327 -5.31 -17.31 23.97
CA GLY A 327 -6.45 -18.19 24.30
C GLY A 327 -7.63 -17.51 25.04
N SER A 328 -7.45 -16.27 25.52
CA SER A 328 -8.53 -15.40 25.99
C SER A 328 -9.07 -14.58 24.81
N SER A 329 -8.19 -14.14 23.90
CA SER A 329 -8.51 -13.43 22.65
C SER A 329 -9.42 -14.27 21.73
N GLU A 330 -9.02 -15.52 21.45
CA GLU A 330 -9.80 -16.50 20.67
C GLU A 330 -11.21 -16.71 21.26
N GLY A 331 -11.30 -16.84 22.59
CA GLY A 331 -12.57 -17.02 23.30
C GLY A 331 -13.45 -15.77 23.31
N TYR A 332 -12.86 -14.56 23.33
CA TYR A 332 -13.57 -13.29 23.17
C TYR A 332 -14.12 -13.12 21.75
N LEU A 333 -13.29 -13.32 20.72
CA LEU A 333 -13.71 -13.23 19.32
C LEU A 333 -14.81 -14.25 19.00
N GLN A 334 -14.67 -15.49 19.47
CA GLN A 334 -15.74 -16.49 19.36
C GLN A 334 -17.03 -16.08 20.07
N ALA A 335 -16.94 -15.40 21.22
CA ALA A 335 -18.11 -14.90 21.94
C ALA A 335 -18.80 -13.76 21.17
N VAL A 336 -18.03 -12.87 20.51
CA VAL A 336 -18.60 -11.78 19.69
C VAL A 336 -19.26 -12.32 18.43
N GLU A 337 -18.58 -13.20 17.66
CA GLU A 337 -19.15 -13.76 16.43
C GLU A 337 -20.44 -14.55 16.71
N ALA A 338 -20.50 -15.27 17.84
CA ALA A 338 -21.71 -15.96 18.29
C ALA A 338 -22.88 -15.02 18.67
N ALA A 339 -22.62 -13.74 18.93
CA ALA A 339 -23.64 -12.71 19.12
C ALA A 339 -24.04 -12.05 17.80
N LEU A 340 -23.07 -11.77 16.91
CA LEU A 340 -23.32 -11.26 15.56
C LEU A 340 -24.16 -12.25 14.73
N ASP A 341 -23.94 -13.56 14.88
CA ASP A 341 -24.76 -14.62 14.27
C ASP A 341 -26.22 -14.67 14.75
N GLU A 342 -26.56 -14.14 15.94
CA GLU A 342 -27.97 -13.97 16.36
C GLU A 342 -28.55 -12.62 15.88
N ALA A 343 -27.68 -11.68 15.49
CA ALA A 343 -28.05 -10.33 15.04
C ALA A 343 -28.23 -10.21 13.52
N ARG A 344 -27.45 -10.93 12.71
CA ARG A 344 -27.40 -10.82 11.23
C ARG A 344 -28.76 -11.07 10.57
N LEU A 345 -29.11 -10.26 9.58
CA LEU A 345 -30.38 -10.34 8.86
C LEU A 345 -30.33 -11.31 7.66
N ASP A 346 -31.01 -12.46 7.80
CA ASP A 346 -31.29 -13.40 6.70
C ASP A 346 -32.03 -12.67 5.53
N GLU A 347 -31.40 -12.53 4.36
CA GLU A 347 -32.00 -11.99 3.11
C GLU A 347 -33.36 -12.61 2.71
N ASN A 348 -33.69 -13.78 3.25
CA ASN A 348 -34.65 -14.72 2.67
C ASN A 348 -36.02 -14.85 3.40
N ASN A 349 -36.49 -13.88 4.21
CA ASN A 349 -37.76 -14.07 4.93
C ASN A 349 -38.69 -12.87 5.26
N THR A 350 -39.20 -12.15 4.25
CA THR A 350 -40.37 -11.25 4.43
C THR A 350 -41.73 -11.97 4.60
N GLY A 351 -41.80 -12.88 5.59
CA GLY A 351 -42.91 -12.88 6.56
C GLY A 351 -43.95 -14.01 6.51
N ASN A 352 -43.88 -14.92 7.49
CA ASN A 352 -45.07 -15.55 8.09
C ASN A 352 -44.85 -16.12 9.51
N GLN A 353 -45.33 -15.44 10.56
CA GLN A 353 -45.37 -16.00 11.93
C GLN A 353 -46.21 -17.31 12.00
N GLY A 354 -45.62 -18.44 12.42
CA GLY A 354 -46.36 -19.71 12.32
C GLY A 354 -45.89 -21.01 13.00
N ASN A 355 -45.11 -21.00 14.09
CA ASN A 355 -44.72 -22.16 14.93
C ASN A 355 -43.74 -23.22 14.36
N ASN A 356 -42.61 -23.33 15.08
CA ASN A 356 -41.90 -24.57 15.46
C ASN A 356 -41.20 -25.46 14.42
N SER A 357 -39.87 -25.35 14.47
CA SER A 357 -38.89 -26.46 14.49
C SER A 357 -38.49 -27.15 13.18
N SER A 358 -37.28 -26.77 12.75
CA SER A 358 -36.25 -27.60 12.12
C SER A 358 -36.36 -27.87 10.62
N SER A 359 -35.18 -27.74 9.95
CA SER A 359 -34.98 -27.73 8.48
C SER A 359 -35.60 -26.48 7.81
N ASN A 360 -35.12 -25.97 6.67
CA ASN A 360 -34.39 -26.61 5.57
C ASN A 360 -33.79 -25.55 4.59
N THR A 361 -32.77 -25.89 3.79
CA THR A 361 -32.28 -25.16 2.56
C THR A 361 -31.72 -23.74 2.76
N ASN A 362 -30.48 -23.42 2.39
CA ASN A 362 -29.96 -23.13 1.03
C ASN A 362 -30.92 -22.30 0.15
N GLN A 363 -30.59 -21.03 -0.13
CA GLN A 363 -30.07 -20.62 -1.45
C GLN A 363 -29.47 -19.19 -1.43
N ASN A 364 -28.36 -19.04 -2.15
CA ASN A 364 -27.51 -17.86 -2.36
C ASN A 364 -28.22 -16.72 -3.13
N ASN A 365 -27.71 -15.48 -3.06
CA ASN A 365 -26.70 -14.87 -3.96
C ASN A 365 -25.85 -13.84 -3.13
N ASN A 366 -24.59 -13.46 -3.35
CA ASN A 366 -23.70 -13.32 -4.54
C ASN A 366 -24.00 -12.04 -5.36
N SER A 367 -23.09 -11.09 -5.61
CA SER A 367 -21.60 -11.08 -5.74
C SER A 367 -20.98 -9.80 -5.14
N GLY A 368 -19.66 -9.62 -5.01
CA GLY A 368 -18.48 -10.41 -5.39
C GLY A 368 -17.17 -9.72 -4.93
N SER A 369 -15.97 -10.00 -5.45
CA SER A 369 -15.58 -10.93 -6.51
C SER A 369 -14.09 -11.29 -6.41
N ASN A 370 -13.75 -12.56 -6.24
CA ASN A 370 -12.41 -13.09 -6.53
C ASN A 370 -12.52 -14.51 -7.11
N ASN A 371 -11.78 -14.81 -8.18
CA ASN A 371 -12.04 -16.00 -9.02
C ASN A 371 -10.73 -16.73 -9.42
N PRO A 372 -10.29 -17.73 -8.65
CA PRO A 372 -9.18 -18.60 -9.03
C PRO A 372 -9.58 -19.60 -10.14
N SER A 373 -8.63 -19.97 -11.00
CA SER A 373 -8.87 -20.85 -12.15
C SER A 373 -9.10 -22.32 -11.74
N SER A 374 -10.33 -22.81 -11.89
CA SER A 374 -10.77 -24.12 -11.37
C SER A 374 -10.85 -25.24 -12.43
N GLU A 375 -9.69 -25.67 -12.94
CA GLU A 375 -9.54 -26.98 -13.60
C GLU A 375 -9.20 -28.07 -12.55
N PRO A 376 -9.87 -29.26 -12.60
CA PRO A 376 -9.71 -30.29 -11.57
C PRO A 376 -8.33 -30.94 -11.66
N HIS A 377 -7.63 -31.08 -10.53
CA HIS A 377 -6.27 -31.61 -10.43
C HIS A 377 -6.16 -33.15 -10.63
N PHE A 378 -7.05 -33.74 -11.42
CA PHE A 378 -7.12 -35.19 -11.66
C PHE A 378 -7.97 -35.58 -12.90
N GLU A 379 -7.52 -36.59 -13.67
CA GLU A 379 -8.42 -37.32 -14.59
C GLU A 379 -9.26 -38.36 -13.82
N ILE A 380 -10.30 -37.94 -13.10
CA ILE A 380 -11.26 -38.90 -12.50
C ILE A 380 -12.33 -39.34 -13.52
N GLN A 381 -12.67 -40.63 -13.48
CA GLN A 381 -13.74 -41.21 -14.30
C GLN A 381 -15.12 -40.99 -13.67
N ASP A 382 -16.12 -40.62 -14.47
CA ASP A 382 -17.53 -40.53 -14.08
C ASP A 382 -17.99 -41.79 -13.34
N GLY A 383 -18.56 -41.63 -12.14
CA GLY A 383 -18.94 -42.76 -11.31
C GLY A 383 -19.49 -42.41 -9.93
N ASN A 384 -19.58 -43.44 -9.09
CA ASN A 384 -19.98 -43.37 -7.69
C ASN A 384 -18.98 -44.22 -6.91
N TYR A 385 -18.25 -43.61 -5.99
CA TYR A 385 -17.11 -44.19 -5.30
C TYR A 385 -17.31 -44.08 -3.80
N THR A 386 -16.79 -45.05 -3.05
CA THR A 386 -16.95 -45.14 -1.60
C THR A 386 -15.59 -45.39 -0.97
N GLY A 387 -15.26 -44.60 0.06
CA GLY A 387 -14.05 -44.78 0.86
C GLY A 387 -14.34 -44.73 2.35
N ILE A 388 -13.39 -45.18 3.15
CA ILE A 388 -13.50 -45.34 4.60
C ILE A 388 -12.27 -44.77 5.30
N GLY A 389 -12.48 -43.86 6.26
CA GLY A 389 -11.42 -43.26 7.11
C GLY A 389 -11.69 -43.42 8.61
N GLU A 390 -10.65 -43.28 9.45
CA GLU A 390 -10.76 -43.49 10.90
C GLU A 390 -11.28 -42.21 11.60
N GLY A 391 -12.57 -42.21 11.97
CA GLY A 391 -13.20 -41.12 12.73
C GLY A 391 -12.79 -41.07 14.20
N TYR A 392 -13.32 -40.08 14.94
CA TYR A 392 -13.01 -39.90 16.37
C TYR A 392 -13.48 -41.06 17.27
N ARG A 393 -14.44 -41.88 16.83
CA ARG A 393 -15.02 -42.99 17.60
C ARG A 393 -15.13 -44.32 16.85
N ASP A 394 -15.40 -44.30 15.55
CA ASP A 394 -15.57 -45.47 14.68
C ASP A 394 -15.41 -45.00 13.21
N ASP A 395 -15.34 -45.93 12.26
CA ASP A 395 -15.10 -45.65 10.83
C ASP A 395 -16.12 -44.66 10.21
N ILE A 396 -15.66 -43.74 9.34
CA ILE A 396 -16.48 -42.83 8.52
C ILE A 396 -16.58 -43.41 7.10
N GLU A 397 -17.79 -43.74 6.63
CA GLU A 397 -18.04 -44.19 5.24
C GLU A 397 -18.57 -43.02 4.39
N LEU A 398 -17.80 -42.59 3.39
CA LEU A 398 -18.12 -41.47 2.49
C LEU A 398 -18.41 -41.97 1.07
N LYS A 399 -19.35 -41.34 0.35
CA LYS A 399 -19.67 -41.60 -1.06
C LYS A 399 -19.53 -40.37 -1.95
N MET A 400 -18.48 -40.36 -2.76
CA MET A 400 -18.25 -39.38 -3.82
C MET A 400 -19.04 -39.72 -5.10
N ILE A 401 -19.61 -38.70 -5.74
CA ILE A 401 -20.18 -38.77 -7.10
C ILE A 401 -19.35 -37.89 -8.03
N VAL A 402 -19.02 -38.42 -9.21
CA VAL A 402 -18.31 -37.70 -10.28
C VAL A 402 -19.13 -37.75 -11.55
N GLU A 403 -19.37 -36.60 -12.17
CA GLU A 403 -20.03 -36.44 -13.48
C GLU A 403 -19.25 -35.44 -14.34
N GLU A 404 -19.05 -35.75 -15.62
CA GLU A 404 -18.26 -34.95 -16.58
C GLU A 404 -16.81 -34.65 -16.08
N GLY A 405 -16.22 -35.58 -15.31
CA GLY A 405 -14.88 -35.47 -14.72
C GLY A 405 -14.78 -34.67 -13.42
N LYS A 406 -15.85 -33.98 -12.99
CA LYS A 406 -15.88 -33.15 -11.77
C LYS A 406 -16.62 -33.84 -10.60
N ILE A 407 -16.16 -33.60 -9.37
CA ILE A 407 -16.85 -34.01 -8.13
C ILE A 407 -18.11 -33.15 -7.99
N VAL A 408 -19.28 -33.80 -7.90
CA VAL A 408 -20.60 -33.10 -7.88
C VAL A 408 -21.43 -33.36 -6.62
N ASP A 409 -21.07 -34.36 -5.80
CA ASP A 409 -21.75 -34.68 -4.54
C ASP A 409 -20.85 -35.54 -3.63
N LEU A 410 -21.00 -35.36 -2.31
CA LEU A 410 -20.25 -36.02 -1.25
C LEU A 410 -21.19 -36.43 -0.10
N GLU A 411 -21.73 -37.64 -0.18
CA GLU A 411 -22.72 -38.19 0.76
C GLU A 411 -22.01 -38.98 1.87
N VAL A 412 -21.98 -38.46 3.10
CA VAL A 412 -21.57 -39.24 4.29
C VAL A 412 -22.64 -40.32 4.54
N ILE A 413 -22.27 -41.60 4.39
CA ILE A 413 -23.18 -42.73 4.53
C ILE A 413 -23.35 -43.10 6.01
N THR A 414 -22.25 -43.21 6.77
CA THR A 414 -22.26 -43.47 8.21
C THR A 414 -21.03 -42.90 8.92
N HIS A 415 -21.24 -42.51 10.18
CA HIS A 415 -20.24 -42.23 11.22
C HIS A 415 -20.91 -42.51 12.59
N ASP A 416 -20.14 -42.77 13.64
CA ASP A 416 -20.64 -42.88 15.04
C ASP A 416 -20.08 -41.75 15.96
N ASP A 417 -19.47 -40.74 15.33
CA ASP A 417 -18.87 -39.53 15.92
C ASP A 417 -19.91 -38.61 16.60
N ASN A 418 -19.50 -37.45 17.14
CA ASN A 418 -20.43 -36.55 17.81
C ASN A 418 -21.19 -35.68 16.80
N PRO A 419 -22.50 -35.83 16.59
CA PRO A 419 -23.18 -35.11 15.51
C PRO A 419 -23.09 -33.60 15.66
N ASP A 420 -23.19 -33.12 16.91
CA ASP A 420 -23.11 -31.69 17.27
C ASP A 420 -21.74 -31.03 16.99
N LYS A 421 -20.73 -31.78 16.50
CA LYS A 421 -19.43 -31.26 16.05
C LYS A 421 -18.98 -31.82 14.69
N ALA A 422 -19.30 -33.08 14.39
CA ALA A 422 -18.91 -33.74 13.16
C ALA A 422 -19.77 -33.30 11.96
N ASP A 423 -21.10 -33.22 12.11
CA ASP A 423 -22.00 -32.89 11.00
C ASP A 423 -21.70 -31.49 10.40
N PRO A 424 -21.52 -30.41 11.19
CA PRO A 424 -21.17 -29.09 10.64
C PRO A 424 -19.80 -29.07 9.96
N ALA A 425 -18.83 -29.84 10.48
CA ALA A 425 -17.51 -29.95 9.89
C ALA A 425 -17.57 -30.67 8.53
N PHE A 426 -18.36 -31.74 8.42
CA PHE A 426 -18.56 -32.45 7.16
C PHE A 426 -19.21 -31.55 6.10
N GLU A 427 -20.25 -30.76 6.43
CA GLU A 427 -20.85 -29.86 5.43
C GLU A 427 -19.84 -28.81 4.91
N LYS A 428 -19.07 -28.15 5.81
CA LYS A 428 -18.00 -27.21 5.39
C LYS A 428 -16.94 -27.87 4.49
N LEU A 429 -16.53 -29.10 4.81
CA LEU A 429 -15.55 -29.84 4.00
C LEU A 429 -16.12 -30.24 2.62
N LYS A 430 -17.40 -30.67 2.54
CA LYS A 430 -18.03 -30.98 1.25
C LYS A 430 -18.11 -29.76 0.34
N GLU A 431 -18.51 -28.62 0.90
CA GLU A 431 -18.67 -27.37 0.17
C GLU A 431 -17.34 -26.94 -0.45
N LYS A 432 -16.28 -26.84 0.36
CA LYS A 432 -14.93 -26.52 -0.10
C LYS A 432 -14.43 -27.49 -1.19
N VAL A 433 -14.58 -28.81 -1.02
CA VAL A 433 -14.13 -29.80 -2.03
C VAL A 433 -14.91 -29.72 -3.34
N ILE A 434 -16.22 -29.45 -3.30
CA ILE A 434 -17.05 -29.34 -4.50
C ILE A 434 -16.79 -28.00 -5.22
N GLU A 435 -16.46 -26.94 -4.48
CA GLU A 435 -16.08 -25.64 -5.02
C GLU A 435 -14.70 -25.66 -5.69
N THR A 436 -13.64 -26.02 -4.94
CA THR A 436 -12.25 -26.02 -5.44
C THR A 436 -11.98 -27.13 -6.44
N GLN A 437 -12.74 -28.22 -6.40
CA GLN A 437 -12.42 -29.51 -7.03
C GLN A 437 -11.11 -30.12 -6.52
N ASP A 438 -10.70 -29.76 -5.29
CA ASP A 438 -9.53 -30.29 -4.59
C ASP A 438 -9.94 -31.00 -3.31
N TYR A 439 -9.21 -32.04 -2.92
CA TYR A 439 -9.36 -32.77 -1.67
C TYR A 439 -8.33 -32.35 -0.60
N ASP A 440 -7.36 -31.48 -0.94
CA ASP A 440 -6.50 -30.80 0.02
C ASP A 440 -7.29 -29.72 0.79
N VAL A 441 -8.03 -30.17 1.82
CA VAL A 441 -8.90 -29.30 2.63
C VAL A 441 -8.57 -29.38 4.12
N SER A 442 -8.22 -28.21 4.67
CA SER A 442 -7.85 -28.00 6.07
C SER A 442 -8.92 -28.51 7.04
N THR A 443 -8.51 -29.12 8.16
CA THR A 443 -9.44 -29.69 9.15
C THR A 443 -10.22 -28.60 9.89
N VAL A 444 -11.51 -28.83 10.16
CA VAL A 444 -12.36 -27.86 10.87
C VAL A 444 -12.07 -27.84 12.37
N SER A 445 -11.88 -26.64 12.92
CA SER A 445 -11.61 -26.43 14.35
C SER A 445 -12.69 -27.04 15.25
N GLY A 446 -12.30 -27.55 16.41
CA GLY A 446 -13.16 -28.30 17.32
C GLY A 446 -13.62 -29.69 16.82
N ALA A 447 -13.36 -30.05 15.55
CA ALA A 447 -13.78 -31.28 14.89
C ALA A 447 -12.63 -31.99 14.15
N THR A 448 -11.37 -31.71 14.51
CA THR A 448 -10.14 -32.14 13.82
C THR A 448 -10.09 -33.64 13.48
N SER A 449 -10.36 -34.52 14.45
CA SER A 449 -10.30 -35.98 14.22
C SER A 449 -11.40 -36.50 13.28
N SER A 450 -12.61 -35.93 13.35
CA SER A 450 -13.69 -36.26 12.42
C SER A 450 -13.37 -35.73 11.01
N SER A 451 -12.76 -34.54 10.92
CA SER A 451 -12.30 -33.96 9.66
C SER A 451 -11.23 -34.82 8.97
N ARG A 452 -10.21 -35.28 9.71
CA ARG A 452 -9.18 -36.20 9.18
C ARG A 452 -9.80 -37.49 8.63
N GLY A 453 -10.70 -38.14 9.38
CA GLY A 453 -11.41 -39.34 8.90
C GLY A 453 -12.35 -39.10 7.71
N PHE A 454 -12.86 -37.88 7.49
CA PHE A 454 -13.59 -37.51 6.27
C PHE A 454 -12.64 -37.39 5.07
N ILE A 455 -11.48 -36.76 5.25
CA ILE A 455 -10.46 -36.58 4.20
C ILE A 455 -9.88 -37.96 3.79
N GLU A 456 -9.57 -38.83 4.74
CA GLU A 456 -9.15 -40.22 4.47
C GLU A 456 -10.22 -40.99 3.66
N ALA A 457 -11.50 -40.84 4.00
CA ALA A 457 -12.60 -41.46 3.27
C ALA A 457 -12.80 -40.88 1.85
N LEU A 458 -12.44 -39.60 1.64
CA LEU A 458 -12.41 -38.95 0.34
C LEU A 458 -11.22 -39.46 -0.50
N GLU A 459 -10.04 -39.61 0.09
CA GLU A 459 -8.86 -40.18 -0.58
C GLU A 459 -9.09 -41.63 -1.04
N GLU A 460 -9.68 -42.52 -0.22
CA GLU A 460 -9.99 -43.88 -0.70
C GLU A 460 -11.06 -43.86 -1.82
N ALA A 461 -12.01 -42.92 -1.79
CA ALA A 461 -12.99 -42.75 -2.86
C ALA A 461 -12.33 -42.26 -4.18
N ILE A 462 -11.42 -41.28 -4.12
CA ILE A 462 -10.66 -40.74 -5.27
C ILE A 462 -9.71 -41.81 -5.84
N SER A 463 -8.98 -42.52 -4.98
CA SER A 463 -8.13 -43.66 -5.34
C SER A 463 -8.95 -44.79 -5.99
N SER A 464 -10.13 -45.10 -5.47
CA SER A 464 -11.09 -46.05 -6.06
C SER A 464 -11.66 -45.59 -7.40
N ALA A 465 -11.64 -44.28 -7.67
CA ALA A 465 -12.06 -43.70 -8.94
C ALA A 465 -11.01 -43.81 -10.06
N GLY A 466 -9.80 -44.27 -9.72
CA GLY A 466 -8.70 -44.47 -10.66
C GLY A 466 -7.92 -43.19 -10.97
N ALA A 467 -8.03 -42.19 -10.11
CA ALA A 467 -7.19 -41.00 -10.15
C ALA A 467 -5.71 -41.39 -10.17
N VAL A 468 -4.93 -40.67 -10.98
CA VAL A 468 -3.48 -40.56 -10.80
C VAL A 468 -3.29 -39.22 -10.11
N LYS A 469 -2.84 -39.21 -8.85
CA LYS A 469 -2.38 -37.96 -8.22
C LYS A 469 -1.24 -37.42 -9.10
N THR A 470 -1.32 -36.17 -9.53
CA THR A 470 -0.16 -35.41 -9.99
C THR A 470 0.59 -34.90 -8.75
N PRO A 471 1.93 -34.95 -8.70
CA PRO A 471 2.66 -34.36 -7.58
C PRO A 471 2.54 -32.83 -7.63
N ARG A 472 2.50 -32.19 -6.46
CA ARG A 472 2.47 -30.72 -6.33
C ARG A 472 3.81 -30.07 -6.73
N VAL A 473 4.89 -30.85 -6.66
CA VAL A 473 6.26 -30.50 -7.05
C VAL A 473 6.96 -31.78 -7.52
N ASP A 474 7.73 -31.72 -8.63
CA ASP A 474 8.29 -32.91 -9.30
C ASP A 474 9.56 -33.45 -8.58
N TYR A 475 9.39 -34.11 -7.44
CA TYR A 475 10.48 -34.76 -6.70
C TYR A 475 11.03 -36.02 -7.41
N GLU A 476 12.35 -36.20 -7.44
CA GLU A 476 12.99 -37.41 -7.96
C GLU A 476 12.83 -38.63 -7.02
N ASP A 477 12.75 -39.83 -7.59
CA ASP A 477 12.52 -41.09 -6.88
C ASP A 477 13.77 -41.53 -6.10
N GLY A 478 13.73 -41.47 -4.76
CA GLY A 478 14.91 -41.73 -3.96
C GLY A 478 14.70 -41.91 -2.45
N LEU A 479 15.81 -41.78 -1.73
CA LEU A 479 15.90 -41.86 -0.28
C LEU A 479 16.88 -40.79 0.18
N TYR A 480 16.35 -39.79 0.86
CA TYR A 480 16.99 -38.52 1.16
C TYR A 480 17.08 -38.33 2.68
N THR A 481 17.99 -37.46 3.12
CA THR A 481 18.24 -37.21 4.54
C THR A 481 18.52 -35.75 4.79
N GLY A 482 17.85 -35.16 5.77
CA GLY A 482 18.03 -33.78 6.21
C GLY A 482 18.21 -33.67 7.72
N VAL A 483 18.72 -32.53 8.19
CA VAL A 483 19.21 -32.31 9.56
C VAL A 483 18.78 -30.93 10.08
N GLY A 484 17.68 -30.89 10.83
CA GLY A 484 17.17 -29.68 11.45
C GLY A 484 17.62 -29.49 12.90
N GLN A 485 17.67 -28.25 13.38
CA GLN A 485 18.10 -27.94 14.74
C GLN A 485 16.96 -28.11 15.76
N GLY A 486 16.98 -29.19 16.54
CA GLY A 486 16.05 -29.43 17.64
C GLY A 486 16.33 -28.58 18.89
N TYR A 487 15.54 -28.77 19.95
CA TYR A 487 15.65 -28.03 21.20
C TYR A 487 16.93 -28.30 22.01
N ASN A 488 17.48 -29.52 21.94
CA ASN A 488 18.71 -29.92 22.63
C ASN A 488 19.92 -30.03 21.69
N ASP A 489 19.77 -30.78 20.59
CA ASP A 489 20.78 -31.06 19.57
C ASP A 489 20.05 -31.27 18.21
N GLU A 490 20.80 -31.60 17.15
CA GLU A 490 20.31 -31.91 15.79
C GLU A 490 19.25 -33.05 15.75
N ILE A 491 18.33 -32.98 14.79
CA ILE A 491 17.32 -33.99 14.43
C ILE A 491 17.61 -34.46 12.99
N GLU A 492 18.01 -35.72 12.82
CA GLU A 492 18.29 -36.34 11.51
C GLU A 492 17.05 -37.10 11.03
N LEU A 493 16.55 -36.78 9.83
CA LEU A 493 15.33 -37.33 9.24
C LEU A 493 15.63 -38.05 7.91
N GLU A 494 14.99 -39.20 7.67
CA GLU A 494 15.03 -39.95 6.40
C GLU A 494 13.67 -39.80 5.69
N VAL A 495 13.70 -39.34 4.44
CA VAL A 495 12.51 -39.11 3.59
C VAL A 495 12.63 -39.99 2.34
N LYS A 496 11.59 -40.77 2.04
CA LYS A 496 11.58 -41.71 0.90
C LYS A 496 10.53 -41.30 -0.12
N ILE A 497 10.95 -41.13 -1.36
CA ILE A 497 10.08 -40.69 -2.46
C ILE A 497 9.91 -41.83 -3.46
N GLU A 498 8.66 -42.16 -3.79
CA GLU A 498 8.30 -43.19 -4.79
C GLU A 498 7.11 -42.72 -5.64
N GLY A 499 7.32 -42.54 -6.94
CA GLY A 499 6.37 -41.95 -7.88
C GLY A 499 6.23 -40.42 -7.76
N GLY A 500 7.23 -39.71 -7.25
CA GLY A 500 7.15 -38.27 -6.93
C GLY A 500 6.42 -37.91 -5.63
N PHE A 501 6.02 -38.91 -4.83
CA PHE A 501 5.29 -38.71 -3.57
C PHE A 501 6.11 -39.11 -2.34
N ILE A 502 5.92 -38.38 -1.24
CA ILE A 502 6.48 -38.66 0.08
C ILE A 502 5.82 -39.96 0.60
N SER A 503 6.56 -41.06 0.46
CA SER A 503 6.07 -42.43 0.64
C SER A 503 6.45 -43.05 1.98
N GLU A 504 7.48 -42.53 2.65
CA GLU A 504 7.92 -42.94 3.98
C GLU A 504 8.72 -41.81 4.64
N LEU A 505 8.58 -41.68 5.97
CA LEU A 505 9.22 -40.64 6.79
C LEU A 505 9.71 -41.28 8.10
N ASN A 506 11.01 -41.21 8.39
CA ASN A 506 11.62 -41.92 9.51
C ASN A 506 12.71 -41.07 10.19
N ILE A 507 12.55 -40.73 11.48
CA ILE A 507 13.62 -40.07 12.24
C ILE A 507 14.75 -41.07 12.52
N ILE A 508 15.99 -40.68 12.18
CA ILE A 508 17.21 -41.47 12.35
C ILE A 508 17.80 -41.26 13.75
N GLU A 509 18.02 -40.00 14.15
CA GLU A 509 18.60 -39.62 15.43
C GLU A 509 17.98 -38.28 15.93
N HIS A 510 17.74 -38.18 17.24
CA HIS A 510 17.37 -36.94 17.93
C HIS A 510 17.87 -37.01 19.38
N SER A 511 18.13 -35.85 20.01
CA SER A 511 18.41 -35.77 21.46
C SER A 511 17.36 -34.98 22.26
N ASP A 512 16.26 -34.59 21.61
CA ASP A 512 15.13 -33.92 22.23
C ASP A 512 14.35 -34.80 23.23
N SER A 513 13.51 -34.16 24.05
CA SER A 513 12.87 -34.83 25.20
C SER A 513 11.73 -35.77 24.78
N ASP A 514 11.94 -37.08 24.89
CA ASP A 514 10.97 -38.16 24.59
C ASP A 514 9.51 -37.86 24.98
N ASP A 515 9.29 -37.26 26.16
CA ASP A 515 7.96 -36.99 26.73
C ASP A 515 7.14 -35.91 25.96
N LEU A 516 7.77 -35.14 25.06
CA LEU A 516 7.14 -34.08 24.26
C LEU A 516 7.46 -34.18 22.76
N ALA A 517 8.71 -34.45 22.41
CA ALA A 517 9.16 -34.45 21.02
C ALA A 517 8.61 -35.64 20.22
N VAL A 518 8.64 -36.86 20.77
CA VAL A 518 8.15 -38.06 20.05
C VAL A 518 6.65 -38.00 19.73
N PRO A 519 5.75 -37.54 20.64
CA PRO A 519 4.36 -37.28 20.27
C PRO A 519 4.18 -36.26 19.15
N ALA A 520 4.96 -35.17 19.13
CA ALA A 520 4.90 -34.16 18.09
C ALA A 520 5.39 -34.69 16.74
N PHE A 521 6.52 -35.40 16.73
CA PHE A 521 7.08 -36.03 15.53
C PHE A 521 6.12 -37.01 14.87
N GLU A 522 5.34 -37.78 15.65
CA GLU A 522 4.35 -38.70 15.08
C GLU A 522 3.12 -37.96 14.49
N ASP A 523 2.66 -36.83 15.07
CA ASP A 523 1.58 -36.04 14.45
C ASP A 523 2.07 -35.34 13.17
N LEU A 524 3.20 -34.63 13.22
CA LEU A 524 3.82 -33.96 12.05
C LEU A 524 4.10 -34.95 10.91
N LYS A 525 4.62 -36.14 11.22
CA LYS A 525 4.82 -37.20 10.23
C LYS A 525 3.51 -37.63 9.55
N ASN A 526 2.42 -37.77 10.32
CA ASN A 526 1.13 -38.18 9.75
C ASN A 526 0.54 -37.05 8.89
N ARG A 527 0.71 -35.78 9.29
CA ARG A 527 0.36 -34.61 8.50
C ARG A 527 1.06 -34.60 7.15
N VAL A 528 2.39 -34.60 7.12
CA VAL A 528 3.18 -34.58 5.86
C VAL A 528 2.83 -35.74 4.94
N LEU A 529 2.55 -36.93 5.49
CA LEU A 529 2.18 -38.08 4.67
C LEU A 529 0.76 -37.97 4.05
N ALA A 530 -0.14 -37.17 4.63
CA ALA A 530 -1.46 -36.86 4.08
C ALA A 530 -1.43 -35.61 3.18
N GLU A 531 -0.99 -34.48 3.75
CA GLU A 531 -0.89 -33.14 3.15
C GLU A 531 0.16 -33.10 2.01
N GLN A 532 1.13 -34.02 1.97
CA GLN A 532 2.21 -34.13 0.96
C GLN A 532 3.00 -32.80 0.79
N SER A 533 3.05 -31.99 1.85
CA SER A 533 3.63 -30.65 1.92
C SER A 533 4.65 -30.57 3.06
N PRO A 534 5.72 -29.76 2.93
CA PRO A 534 6.55 -29.35 4.07
C PRO A 534 5.85 -28.31 4.96
N ASP A 535 4.91 -27.54 4.41
CA ASP A 535 4.18 -26.49 5.11
C ASP A 535 3.11 -27.09 6.04
N ILE A 536 3.43 -27.18 7.33
CA ILE A 536 2.64 -27.79 8.39
C ILE A 536 2.80 -27.00 9.70
N ASP A 537 1.72 -26.80 10.45
CA ASP A 537 1.80 -26.07 11.73
C ASP A 537 2.62 -26.82 12.79
N ILE A 538 3.39 -26.06 13.57
CA ILE A 538 4.13 -26.54 14.73
C ILE A 538 3.21 -27.14 15.82
N VAL A 539 3.66 -28.21 16.48
CA VAL A 539 2.87 -28.83 17.55
C VAL A 539 3.03 -28.04 18.85
N SER A 540 1.90 -27.55 19.39
CA SER A 540 1.85 -26.78 20.63
C SER A 540 2.52 -27.51 21.80
N GLY A 541 3.41 -26.81 22.52
CA GLY A 541 4.24 -27.37 23.58
C GLY A 541 5.50 -28.11 23.10
N ALA A 542 5.69 -28.29 21.80
CA ALA A 542 6.86 -28.92 21.17
C ALA A 542 7.48 -28.05 20.06
N THR A 543 7.18 -26.75 20.03
CA THR A 543 7.61 -25.73 19.05
C THR A 543 9.01 -25.95 18.45
N LYS A 544 10.07 -25.86 19.25
CA LYS A 544 11.46 -25.98 18.77
C LYS A 544 11.86 -27.39 18.30
N SER A 545 11.15 -28.43 18.73
CA SER A 545 11.31 -29.77 18.15
C SER A 545 10.53 -29.91 16.83
N SER A 546 9.40 -29.19 16.69
CA SER A 546 8.58 -29.16 15.47
C SER A 546 9.29 -28.42 14.35
N GLU A 547 9.81 -27.22 14.63
CA GLU A 547 10.68 -26.46 13.71
C GLU A 547 11.85 -27.32 13.21
N GLY A 548 12.60 -27.94 14.12
CA GLY A 548 13.73 -28.80 13.75
C GLY A 548 13.33 -30.11 13.04
N PHE A 549 12.05 -30.51 13.06
CA PHE A 549 11.53 -31.58 12.21
C PHE A 549 11.19 -31.06 10.81
N ILE A 550 10.58 -29.87 10.72
CA ILE A 550 10.21 -29.23 9.45
C ILE A 550 11.47 -28.86 8.65
N SER A 551 12.50 -28.26 9.26
CA SER A 551 13.77 -28.00 8.56
C SER A 551 14.48 -29.30 8.10
N ALA A 552 14.37 -30.39 8.88
CA ALA A 552 14.94 -31.69 8.49
C ALA A 552 14.16 -32.37 7.35
N LEU A 553 12.88 -32.04 7.21
CA LEU A 553 12.03 -32.45 6.09
C LEU A 553 12.36 -31.62 4.85
N ASP A 554 12.48 -30.31 5.01
CA ASP A 554 12.75 -29.36 3.93
C ASP A 554 14.10 -29.64 3.24
N GLU A 555 15.21 -29.73 3.99
CA GLU A 555 16.52 -30.12 3.42
C GLU A 555 16.44 -31.47 2.66
N ALA A 556 15.66 -32.43 3.16
CA ALA A 556 15.49 -33.73 2.52
C ALA A 556 14.61 -33.69 1.26
N LEU A 557 13.65 -32.77 1.17
CA LEU A 557 12.83 -32.53 -0.01
C LEU A 557 13.58 -31.71 -1.07
N THR A 558 14.30 -30.66 -0.67
CA THR A 558 15.23 -29.90 -1.53
C THR A 558 16.33 -30.81 -2.08
N ALA A 559 16.89 -31.71 -1.27
CA ALA A 559 17.82 -32.74 -1.75
C ALA A 559 17.21 -33.74 -2.75
N ALA A 560 15.87 -33.85 -2.79
CA ALA A 560 15.12 -34.63 -3.78
C ALA A 560 14.72 -33.82 -5.03
N HIS A 561 14.97 -32.52 -5.05
CA HIS A 561 14.52 -31.56 -6.06
C HIS A 561 15.63 -31.15 -7.07
N GLY A 562 16.66 -32.00 -7.23
CA GLY A 562 17.97 -31.60 -7.77
C GLY A 562 18.01 -31.09 -9.22
N GLU A 563 18.77 -30.01 -9.43
CA GLU A 563 18.82 -29.17 -10.66
C GLU A 563 17.44 -28.58 -11.01
N VAL A 564 17.01 -27.60 -10.19
CA VAL A 564 15.67 -26.97 -10.24
C VAL A 564 15.42 -26.22 -11.55
N ASP A 565 14.21 -26.39 -12.09
CA ASP A 565 13.68 -25.68 -13.26
C ASP A 565 12.47 -24.86 -12.77
N ILE A 566 12.71 -23.63 -12.29
CA ILE A 566 11.73 -22.84 -11.51
C ILE A 566 10.69 -22.20 -12.45
N LEU A 567 9.65 -22.98 -12.75
CA LEU A 567 8.46 -22.62 -13.54
C LEU A 567 8.71 -22.43 -15.05
N ALA A 568 7.73 -22.89 -15.83
CA ALA A 568 7.56 -22.54 -17.24
C ALA A 568 6.05 -22.42 -17.53
N LYS A 569 5.61 -21.31 -18.13
CA LYS A 569 4.21 -21.14 -18.59
C LYS A 569 3.99 -21.98 -19.86
N ASP A 570 2.87 -22.70 -19.92
CA ASP A 570 2.49 -23.55 -21.07
C ASP A 570 1.90 -22.71 -22.23
N GLU A 571 2.14 -23.10 -23.50
CA GLU A 571 1.81 -22.27 -24.70
C GLU A 571 0.29 -22.07 -24.93
N ALA A 572 -0.35 -21.03 -24.34
CA ALA A 572 -1.74 -20.66 -24.67
C ALA A 572 -2.09 -19.15 -24.53
N GLU A 573 -2.39 -18.53 -25.68
CA GLU A 573 -3.13 -17.26 -25.87
C GLU A 573 -2.76 -16.03 -25.01
N ILE A 574 -1.71 -15.30 -25.43
CA ILE A 574 -1.50 -13.88 -25.12
C ILE A 574 -1.68 -13.06 -26.42
N GLU A 575 -2.35 -11.89 -26.37
CA GLU A 575 -2.44 -10.96 -27.52
C GLU A 575 -1.19 -10.06 -27.63
N ASP A 576 -0.94 -9.57 -28.85
CA ASP A 576 0.27 -8.91 -29.38
C ASP A 576 0.76 -7.67 -28.58
N ILE A 577 1.40 -7.88 -27.41
CA ILE A 577 2.23 -6.88 -26.72
C ILE A 577 3.57 -6.79 -27.43
N SER A 578 3.94 -5.60 -27.93
CA SER A 578 5.12 -5.45 -28.79
C SER A 578 6.45 -5.54 -28.02
N SER A 579 7.12 -6.68 -28.17
CA SER A 579 8.45 -7.04 -27.62
C SER A 579 9.41 -5.87 -27.31
N GLU A 580 9.70 -5.65 -26.02
CA GLU A 580 10.88 -4.88 -25.57
C GLU A 580 12.06 -5.78 -25.17
N LEU A 581 11.84 -7.08 -24.94
CA LEU A 581 12.87 -8.07 -24.64
C LEU A 581 13.28 -8.88 -25.88
N LYS A 582 14.52 -9.37 -25.88
CA LYS A 582 15.08 -10.29 -26.87
C LYS A 582 14.85 -11.74 -26.46
N ASP A 583 14.34 -12.56 -27.37
CA ASP A 583 14.27 -14.02 -27.18
C ASP A 583 15.66 -14.63 -26.87
N GLY A 584 15.70 -15.51 -25.86
CA GLY A 584 16.91 -16.22 -25.47
C GLY A 584 17.01 -16.48 -23.97
N SER A 585 18.13 -17.07 -23.57
CA SER A 585 18.52 -17.22 -22.16
C SER A 585 19.59 -16.15 -21.84
N HIS A 586 19.33 -15.38 -20.79
CA HIS A 586 20.13 -14.23 -20.36
C HIS A 586 20.48 -14.39 -18.88
N ARG A 587 21.63 -13.87 -18.46
CA ARG A 587 22.17 -14.05 -17.11
C ARG A 587 22.54 -12.73 -16.47
N GLY A 588 22.48 -12.70 -15.14
CA GLY A 588 22.95 -11.62 -14.30
C GLY A 588 23.56 -12.16 -13.00
N ILE A 589 24.40 -11.35 -12.36
CA ILE A 589 25.06 -11.68 -11.09
C ILE A 589 24.89 -10.50 -10.13
N GLY A 590 24.58 -10.77 -8.87
CA GLY A 590 24.52 -9.77 -7.80
C GLY A 590 25.30 -10.21 -6.56
N GLU A 591 25.77 -9.26 -5.74
CA GLU A 591 26.48 -9.58 -4.50
C GLU A 591 25.50 -10.05 -3.40
N GLY A 592 25.56 -11.34 -3.05
CA GLY A 592 24.74 -11.96 -1.99
C GLY A 592 25.34 -11.78 -0.58
N TYR A 593 24.64 -12.31 0.43
CA TYR A 593 25.03 -12.13 1.84
C TYR A 593 26.33 -12.88 2.23
N SER A 594 26.70 -13.93 1.52
CA SER A 594 27.86 -14.79 1.81
C SER A 594 28.77 -15.08 0.61
N ASP A 595 28.20 -15.30 -0.57
CA ASP A 595 28.90 -15.32 -1.87
C ASP A 595 27.91 -14.82 -2.97
N ASP A 596 28.42 -14.46 -4.16
CA ASP A 596 27.66 -13.99 -5.33
C ASP A 596 26.44 -14.89 -5.67
N VAL A 597 25.34 -14.28 -6.15
CA VAL A 597 24.15 -14.95 -6.69
C VAL A 597 24.13 -14.84 -8.21
N GLU A 598 24.26 -15.95 -8.95
CA GLU A 598 24.05 -15.99 -10.41
C GLU A 598 22.62 -16.45 -10.72
N ILE A 599 21.89 -15.74 -11.59
CA ILE A 599 20.60 -16.19 -12.13
C ILE A 599 20.59 -16.26 -13.66
N GLU A 600 19.64 -17.02 -14.22
CA GLU A 600 19.34 -17.12 -15.64
C GLU A 600 17.83 -16.94 -15.88
N ILE A 601 17.45 -16.01 -16.76
CA ILE A 601 16.08 -15.84 -17.24
C ILE A 601 15.94 -16.37 -18.66
N THR A 602 14.76 -16.91 -19.00
CA THR A 602 14.43 -17.31 -20.39
C THR A 602 13.29 -16.45 -20.92
N VAL A 603 13.51 -15.83 -22.08
CA VAL A 603 12.55 -15.00 -22.81
C VAL A 603 12.20 -15.68 -24.14
N GLU A 604 10.91 -15.75 -24.48
CA GLU A 604 10.41 -16.23 -25.78
C GLU A 604 9.24 -15.36 -26.26
N ASP A 605 9.20 -15.08 -27.56
CA ASP A 605 8.29 -14.11 -28.21
C ASP A 605 8.21 -12.74 -27.46
N GLY A 606 9.33 -12.33 -26.86
CA GLY A 606 9.47 -11.08 -26.10
C GLY A 606 8.95 -11.08 -24.64
N ILE A 607 8.48 -12.22 -24.12
CA ILE A 607 7.95 -12.38 -22.74
C ILE A 607 8.87 -13.31 -21.93
N MET A 608 9.07 -13.04 -20.64
CA MET A 608 9.86 -13.91 -19.77
C MET A 608 9.02 -15.12 -19.28
N ASN A 609 9.50 -16.32 -19.58
CA ASN A 609 8.81 -17.60 -19.33
C ASN A 609 9.39 -18.40 -18.14
N SER A 610 10.63 -18.14 -17.70
CA SER A 610 11.24 -18.78 -16.52
C SER A 610 12.33 -17.90 -15.88
N VAL A 611 12.46 -17.93 -14.55
CA VAL A 611 13.62 -17.42 -13.78
C VAL A 611 14.30 -18.61 -13.10
N ARG A 612 15.63 -18.63 -13.01
CA ARG A 612 16.38 -19.72 -12.37
C ARG A 612 17.56 -19.18 -11.59
N VAL A 613 17.70 -19.52 -10.31
CA VAL A 613 18.97 -19.33 -9.60
C VAL A 613 19.93 -20.45 -10.03
N ILE A 614 21.16 -20.08 -10.40
CA ILE A 614 22.17 -20.98 -10.99
C ILE A 614 23.24 -21.38 -9.96
N GLU A 615 23.74 -20.42 -9.18
CA GLU A 615 24.72 -20.64 -8.10
C GLU A 615 24.54 -19.54 -7.03
N HIS A 616 24.56 -19.92 -5.75
CA HIS A 616 24.69 -19.01 -4.60
C HIS A 616 25.44 -19.71 -3.46
N GLY A 617 26.08 -18.94 -2.58
CA GLY A 617 26.70 -19.45 -1.34
C GLY A 617 25.90 -19.15 -0.06
N ASP A 618 24.78 -18.43 -0.19
CA ASP A 618 23.94 -17.98 0.92
C ASP A 618 23.20 -19.13 1.62
N SER A 619 22.84 -18.92 2.89
CA SER A 619 22.15 -19.89 3.75
C SER A 619 20.80 -20.35 3.15
N PRO A 620 20.64 -21.62 2.74
CA PRO A 620 19.43 -22.12 2.07
C PRO A 620 18.13 -21.77 2.80
N ASP A 621 18.07 -22.06 4.10
CA ASP A 621 16.93 -21.87 5.02
C ASP A 621 16.34 -20.44 5.03
N ILE A 622 17.08 -19.45 4.50
CA ILE A 622 16.72 -18.03 4.45
C ILE A 622 16.66 -17.54 3.00
N ALA A 623 17.60 -17.98 2.16
CA ALA A 623 17.75 -17.52 0.79
C ALA A 623 16.76 -18.17 -0.18
N GLU A 624 16.55 -19.49 -0.13
CA GLU A 624 15.69 -20.21 -1.07
C GLU A 624 14.20 -19.78 -0.98
N PRO A 625 13.60 -19.57 0.22
CA PRO A 625 12.24 -19.03 0.34
C PRO A 625 12.11 -17.59 -0.17
N ALA A 626 13.16 -16.78 -0.06
CA ALA A 626 13.18 -15.42 -0.59
C ALA A 626 13.31 -15.41 -2.12
N PHE A 627 14.25 -16.18 -2.67
CA PHE A 627 14.44 -16.33 -4.11
C PHE A 627 13.20 -16.85 -4.82
N THR A 628 12.44 -17.76 -4.19
CA THR A 628 11.19 -18.28 -4.74
C THR A 628 10.16 -17.16 -4.94
N ARG A 629 9.86 -16.40 -3.87
CA ARG A 629 8.92 -15.26 -3.91
C ARG A 629 9.34 -14.18 -4.91
N LEU A 630 10.65 -13.87 -4.94
CA LEU A 630 11.21 -12.89 -5.87
C LEU A 630 11.13 -13.36 -7.32
N ALA A 631 11.35 -14.65 -7.59
CA ALA A 631 11.22 -15.24 -8.92
C ALA A 631 9.76 -15.29 -9.40
N GLU A 632 8.82 -15.58 -8.50
CA GLU A 632 7.38 -15.54 -8.77
C GLU A 632 6.94 -14.12 -9.13
N LYS A 633 7.25 -13.13 -8.29
CA LYS A 633 6.94 -11.71 -8.53
C LYS A 633 7.54 -11.21 -9.85
N PHE A 634 8.81 -11.54 -10.14
CA PHE A 634 9.49 -11.18 -11.40
C PHE A 634 8.85 -11.78 -12.65
N LEU A 635 8.27 -12.99 -12.56
CA LEU A 635 7.55 -13.66 -13.65
C LEU A 635 6.10 -13.20 -13.82
N GLU A 636 5.49 -12.68 -12.76
CA GLU A 636 4.15 -12.09 -12.78
C GLU A 636 4.17 -10.68 -13.35
N GLU A 637 4.95 -9.78 -12.75
CA GLU A 637 4.99 -8.36 -13.10
C GLU A 637 5.76 -8.07 -14.39
N GLN A 638 6.70 -8.95 -14.77
CA GLN A 638 7.64 -8.71 -15.88
C GLN A 638 8.39 -7.37 -15.68
N SER A 639 8.88 -7.13 -14.45
CA SER A 639 9.70 -5.97 -14.07
C SER A 639 10.82 -6.38 -13.09
N PRO A 640 12.05 -5.82 -13.19
CA PRO A 640 13.12 -6.05 -12.22
C PRO A 640 12.96 -5.22 -10.94
N GLU A 641 11.87 -4.47 -10.80
CA GLU A 641 11.54 -3.64 -9.65
C GLU A 641 10.88 -4.53 -8.58
N LEU A 642 11.72 -5.09 -7.70
CA LEU A 642 11.34 -6.15 -6.76
C LEU A 642 11.67 -5.74 -5.32
N ASP A 643 10.73 -5.97 -4.40
CA ASP A 643 10.89 -5.64 -2.98
C ASP A 643 11.73 -6.67 -2.22
N ILE A 644 12.45 -6.22 -1.20
CA ILE A 644 13.26 -7.10 -0.35
C ILE A 644 12.38 -7.94 0.59
N VAL A 645 12.64 -9.25 0.63
CA VAL A 645 11.96 -10.18 1.54
C VAL A 645 12.53 -10.01 2.95
N SER A 646 11.66 -9.65 3.91
CA SER A 646 12.06 -9.41 5.29
C SER A 646 12.69 -10.65 5.94
N GLY A 647 13.74 -10.45 6.74
CA GLY A 647 14.57 -11.51 7.30
C GLY A 647 15.61 -12.12 6.35
N ALA A 648 15.52 -11.84 5.04
CA ALA A 648 16.42 -12.35 4.00
C ALA A 648 17.13 -11.22 3.20
N THR A 649 17.33 -10.06 3.83
CA THR A 649 17.76 -8.79 3.19
C THR A 649 18.91 -8.92 2.20
N GLY A 650 20.11 -9.33 2.64
CA GLY A 650 21.29 -9.39 1.77
C GLY A 650 21.19 -10.43 0.65
N SER A 651 20.50 -11.55 0.89
CA SER A 651 20.23 -12.53 -0.16
C SER A 651 19.26 -11.97 -1.20
N SER A 652 18.18 -11.34 -0.73
CA SER A 652 17.20 -10.68 -1.60
C SER A 652 17.86 -9.63 -2.50
N GLN A 653 18.70 -8.77 -1.92
CA GLN A 653 19.42 -7.72 -2.66
C GLN A 653 20.32 -8.31 -3.76
N GLY A 654 21.07 -9.40 -3.49
CA GLY A 654 21.85 -10.12 -4.50
C GLY A 654 21.00 -10.75 -5.62
N PHE A 655 19.80 -11.26 -5.30
CA PHE A 655 18.86 -11.73 -6.33
C PHE A 655 18.31 -10.58 -7.17
N ILE A 656 17.92 -9.46 -6.54
CA ILE A 656 17.33 -8.29 -7.23
C ILE A 656 18.36 -7.65 -8.17
N GLU A 657 19.64 -7.62 -7.80
CA GLU A 657 20.70 -7.18 -8.71
C GLU A 657 20.91 -8.17 -9.87
N ALA A 658 20.96 -9.47 -9.60
CA ALA A 658 21.06 -10.48 -10.65
C ALA A 658 19.85 -10.44 -11.60
N ALA A 659 18.65 -10.12 -11.10
CA ALA A 659 17.43 -9.89 -11.87
C ALA A 659 17.54 -8.64 -12.76
N GLY A 660 17.99 -7.50 -12.22
CA GLY A 660 18.23 -6.27 -12.97
C GLY A 660 19.26 -6.45 -14.10
N GLU A 661 20.36 -7.16 -13.83
CA GLU A 661 21.35 -7.50 -14.86
C GLU A 661 20.77 -8.41 -15.96
N ALA A 662 20.10 -9.50 -15.58
CA ALA A 662 19.53 -10.46 -16.52
C ALA A 662 18.45 -9.82 -17.41
N TRP A 663 17.61 -8.94 -16.82
CA TRP A 663 16.62 -8.13 -17.51
C TRP A 663 17.25 -7.13 -18.49
N THR A 664 18.29 -6.42 -18.06
CA THR A 664 19.01 -5.44 -18.89
C THR A 664 19.70 -6.13 -20.08
N ALA A 665 20.27 -7.32 -19.86
CA ALA A 665 20.83 -8.15 -20.93
C ALA A 665 19.76 -8.60 -21.95
N ALA A 666 18.53 -8.82 -21.50
CA ALA A 666 17.40 -9.17 -22.34
C ALA A 666 16.82 -7.99 -23.15
N ARG A 667 16.72 -6.78 -22.58
CA ARG A 667 16.10 -5.61 -23.27
C ARG A 667 16.76 -5.28 -24.61
N ASP A 668 15.97 -4.87 -25.61
CA ASP A 668 16.47 -4.12 -26.76
C ASP A 668 16.53 -2.63 -26.42
N LEU A 669 17.66 -2.25 -25.81
CA LEU A 669 17.94 -0.90 -25.30
C LEU A 669 17.62 0.17 -26.36
N LYS A 670 16.72 1.08 -25.98
CA LYS A 670 16.26 2.19 -26.82
C LYS A 670 17.45 3.09 -27.15
N THR A 671 17.48 3.68 -28.35
CA THR A 671 18.51 4.69 -28.66
C THR A 671 18.27 5.92 -27.78
N PRO A 672 19.24 6.38 -26.96
CA PRO A 672 19.04 7.51 -26.06
C PRO A 672 18.60 8.78 -26.79
N PRO A 673 17.96 9.73 -26.08
CA PRO A 673 17.61 11.05 -26.63
C PRO A 673 18.84 11.89 -27.00
N VAL A 674 20.03 11.53 -26.50
CA VAL A 674 21.32 12.21 -26.71
C VAL A 674 22.33 11.26 -27.40
N ASP A 675 23.08 11.78 -28.37
CA ASP A 675 24.08 11.05 -29.17
C ASP A 675 25.44 10.98 -28.41
N TYR A 676 25.49 10.17 -27.34
CA TYR A 676 26.69 10.02 -26.49
C TYR A 676 27.88 9.40 -27.23
N ASN A 677 29.10 9.85 -26.93
CA ASN A 677 30.33 9.26 -27.45
C ASN A 677 30.66 7.94 -26.72
N ASP A 678 31.06 6.91 -27.47
CA ASP A 678 31.57 5.63 -26.92
C ASP A 678 32.72 5.83 -25.92
N GLY A 679 32.63 5.25 -24.73
CA GLY A 679 33.67 5.36 -23.72
C GLY A 679 33.30 4.83 -22.33
N THR A 680 34.13 5.22 -21.36
CA THR A 680 33.96 4.92 -19.94
C THR A 680 34.21 6.21 -19.18
N TYR A 681 33.23 6.62 -18.38
CA TYR A 681 33.10 7.96 -17.84
C TYR A 681 32.86 7.91 -16.34
N GLU A 682 33.87 8.28 -15.56
CA GLU A 682 33.69 8.51 -14.13
C GLU A 682 32.82 9.76 -13.90
N GLY A 683 31.92 9.70 -12.92
CA GLY A 683 31.04 10.78 -12.47
C GLY A 683 31.01 10.88 -10.94
N LYS A 684 30.64 12.05 -10.42
CA LYS A 684 30.56 12.32 -8.96
C LYS A 684 29.44 13.31 -8.64
N GLY A 685 28.65 12.99 -7.62
CA GLY A 685 27.59 13.80 -7.00
C GLY A 685 27.75 13.84 -5.47
N GLU A 686 26.91 14.61 -4.78
CA GLU A 686 26.96 14.81 -3.32
C GLU A 686 25.78 14.07 -2.68
N GLY A 687 26.05 12.99 -1.94
CA GLY A 687 25.02 12.16 -1.30
C GLY A 687 24.56 12.72 0.06
N TYR A 688 23.99 11.85 0.89
CA TYR A 688 23.62 12.16 2.27
C TYR A 688 24.83 12.10 3.22
N GLU A 689 25.72 11.10 3.08
CA GLU A 689 26.93 10.98 3.93
C GLU A 689 28.23 11.52 3.30
N ASP A 690 28.56 11.16 2.05
CA ASP A 690 29.77 11.65 1.34
C ASP A 690 29.53 11.69 -0.19
N ILE A 691 30.60 11.78 -0.97
CA ILE A 691 30.55 11.85 -2.44
C ILE A 691 30.28 10.47 -3.04
N VAL A 692 29.14 10.30 -3.70
CA VAL A 692 28.86 9.15 -4.57
C VAL A 692 29.73 9.25 -5.83
N HIS A 693 30.47 8.19 -6.15
CA HIS A 693 31.34 8.05 -7.33
C HIS A 693 30.84 6.90 -8.19
N VAL A 694 30.47 7.17 -9.44
CA VAL A 694 30.07 6.14 -10.41
C VAL A 694 31.02 6.08 -11.60
N GLU A 695 31.05 4.94 -12.28
CA GLU A 695 31.60 4.75 -13.62
C GLU A 695 30.47 4.33 -14.57
N VAL A 696 30.22 5.14 -15.59
CA VAL A 696 29.21 4.88 -16.64
C VAL A 696 29.92 4.44 -17.91
N LYS A 697 29.47 3.34 -18.51
CA LYS A 697 30.06 2.77 -19.73
C LYS A 697 29.08 2.85 -20.90
N ILE A 698 29.57 3.31 -22.05
CA ILE A 698 28.77 3.62 -23.23
C ILE A 698 29.39 2.94 -24.46
N GLU A 699 28.60 2.14 -25.19
CA GLU A 699 29.00 1.49 -26.45
C GLU A 699 27.87 1.61 -27.49
N GLU A 700 28.25 1.95 -28.73
CA GLU A 700 27.36 2.31 -29.85
C GLU A 700 26.37 3.45 -29.50
N GLY A 701 26.80 4.37 -28.63
CA GLY A 701 26.03 5.50 -28.10
C GLY A 701 25.05 5.16 -26.97
N ILE A 702 24.92 3.88 -26.60
CA ILE A 702 23.98 3.36 -25.60
C ILE A 702 24.70 3.14 -24.26
N ILE A 703 24.08 3.53 -23.15
CA ILE A 703 24.52 3.25 -21.78
C ILE A 703 24.41 1.74 -21.53
N GLN A 704 25.53 1.09 -21.30
CA GLN A 704 25.63 -0.38 -21.14
C GLN A 704 25.74 -0.83 -19.68
N GLU A 705 26.27 0.02 -18.81
CA GLU A 705 26.76 -0.36 -17.48
C GLU A 705 26.85 0.91 -16.60
N ILE A 706 26.42 0.80 -15.34
CA ILE A 706 26.61 1.83 -14.31
C ILE A 706 27.13 1.12 -13.06
N ASN A 707 28.37 1.42 -12.68
CA ASN A 707 29.05 0.81 -11.55
C ASN A 707 29.30 1.86 -10.47
N VAL A 708 28.89 1.61 -9.22
CA VAL A 708 29.28 2.46 -8.09
C VAL A 708 30.71 2.09 -7.67
N LEU A 709 31.59 3.09 -7.55
CA LEU A 709 33.01 2.90 -7.24
C LEU A 709 33.38 3.24 -5.79
N GLU A 710 32.69 4.21 -5.19
CA GLU A 710 32.95 4.75 -3.85
C GLU A 710 31.70 5.55 -3.40
N HIS A 711 31.16 5.27 -2.21
CA HIS A 711 30.08 6.03 -1.54
C HIS A 711 30.22 5.86 -0.01
N SER A 712 29.34 6.47 0.78
CA SER A 712 29.20 6.18 2.22
C SER A 712 27.75 6.13 2.70
N GLU A 713 26.80 6.05 1.77
CA GLU A 713 25.36 5.93 2.05
C GLU A 713 25.01 4.58 2.71
N SER A 714 23.81 4.47 3.29
CA SER A 714 23.36 3.27 4.00
C SER A 714 23.09 2.06 3.09
N GLU A 715 23.49 0.88 3.56
CA GLU A 715 23.15 -0.44 2.98
C GLU A 715 21.62 -0.62 2.87
N GLU A 716 20.86 -0.10 3.84
CA GLU A 716 19.42 -0.32 3.99
C GLU A 716 18.52 0.64 3.18
N LEU A 717 19.03 1.74 2.63
CA LEU A 717 18.24 2.70 1.83
C LEU A 717 19.03 3.26 0.64
N GLY A 718 20.28 3.71 0.86
CA GLY A 718 21.11 4.29 -0.19
C GLY A 718 21.47 3.30 -1.30
N GLU A 719 21.93 2.09 -0.94
CA GLU A 719 22.30 1.06 -1.93
C GLU A 719 21.10 0.53 -2.72
N GLN A 720 19.94 0.38 -2.07
CA GLN A 720 18.70 -0.05 -2.71
C GLN A 720 18.22 0.99 -3.73
N ALA A 721 18.25 2.28 -3.36
CA ALA A 721 17.96 3.36 -4.29
C ALA A 721 18.93 3.37 -5.48
N PHE A 722 20.24 3.15 -5.25
CA PHE A 722 21.21 3.05 -6.34
C PHE A 722 20.89 1.89 -7.31
N LEU A 723 20.38 0.77 -6.80
CA LEU A 723 20.04 -0.40 -7.61
C LEU A 723 18.78 -0.17 -8.47
N LEU A 724 17.72 0.39 -7.89
CA LEU A 724 16.50 0.77 -8.62
C LEU A 724 16.81 1.81 -9.70
N LEU A 725 17.56 2.87 -9.35
CA LEU A 725 17.96 3.92 -10.29
C LEU A 725 18.92 3.39 -11.38
N LYS A 726 19.87 2.50 -11.04
CA LYS A 726 20.70 1.78 -12.02
C LYS A 726 19.83 1.07 -13.07
N ASN A 727 18.81 0.33 -12.64
CA ASN A 727 17.89 -0.38 -13.53
C ASN A 727 17.03 0.57 -14.38
N LYS A 728 16.43 1.60 -13.78
CA LYS A 728 15.59 2.59 -14.49
C LYS A 728 16.39 3.37 -15.55
N ILE A 729 17.58 3.87 -15.21
CA ILE A 729 18.48 4.58 -16.14
C ILE A 729 18.96 3.67 -17.28
N LEU A 730 19.31 2.41 -16.99
CA LEU A 730 19.70 1.44 -18.03
C LEU A 730 18.51 1.10 -18.94
N GLY A 731 17.29 1.06 -18.39
CA GLY A 731 16.07 0.85 -19.16
C GLY A 731 15.72 2.02 -20.09
N GLU A 732 15.64 3.23 -19.55
CA GLU A 732 15.17 4.44 -20.24
C GLU A 732 16.26 5.16 -21.04
N GLN A 733 17.53 4.88 -20.75
CA GLN A 733 18.71 5.47 -21.39
C GLN A 733 18.83 6.99 -21.16
N THR A 734 18.34 7.44 -20.00
CA THR A 734 18.44 8.81 -19.48
C THR A 734 18.68 8.78 -17.97
N ALA A 735 19.33 9.81 -17.42
CA ALA A 735 19.43 10.05 -15.98
C ALA A 735 18.49 11.18 -15.50
N ASP A 736 17.45 11.40 -16.30
CA ASP A 736 16.28 12.24 -16.05
C ASP A 736 15.16 11.29 -15.59
N VAL A 737 15.30 10.79 -14.35
CA VAL A 737 14.43 9.78 -13.73
C VAL A 737 14.19 10.16 -12.27
N ASP A 738 13.02 9.81 -11.75
CA ASP A 738 12.59 10.19 -10.40
C ASP A 738 13.47 9.57 -9.31
N VAL A 739 13.63 10.28 -8.19
CA VAL A 739 14.32 9.81 -6.98
C VAL A 739 13.50 8.74 -6.25
N VAL A 740 14.17 7.85 -5.50
CA VAL A 740 13.48 6.84 -4.67
C VAL A 740 13.09 7.46 -3.33
N SER A 741 11.82 7.32 -2.94
CA SER A 741 11.28 7.79 -1.66
C SER A 741 11.99 7.13 -0.46
N GLY A 742 12.03 7.84 0.68
CA GLY A 742 12.85 7.46 1.84
C GLY A 742 14.37 7.53 1.62
N ALA A 743 14.85 7.68 0.37
CA ALA A 743 16.26 7.72 -0.01
C ALA A 743 16.61 8.95 -0.87
N THR A 744 15.82 10.03 -0.78
CA THR A 744 15.83 11.20 -1.66
C THR A 744 17.21 11.83 -1.90
N GLN A 745 17.96 12.15 -0.84
CA GLN A 745 19.29 12.79 -0.99
C GLN A 745 20.36 11.81 -1.51
N SER A 746 20.29 10.52 -1.13
CA SER A 746 21.16 9.48 -1.68
C SER A 746 20.90 9.29 -3.18
N SER A 747 19.61 9.20 -3.56
CA SER A 747 19.13 9.12 -4.94
C SER A 747 19.64 10.30 -5.77
N GLN A 748 19.46 11.53 -5.29
CA GLN A 748 19.96 12.72 -5.99
C GLN A 748 21.48 12.69 -6.10
N GLY A 749 22.21 12.27 -5.07
CA GLY A 749 23.67 12.13 -5.13
C GLY A 749 24.15 11.13 -6.18
N PHE A 750 23.40 10.05 -6.41
CA PHE A 750 23.65 9.07 -7.49
C PHE A 750 23.25 9.63 -8.86
N LEU A 751 22.09 10.26 -9.01
CA LEU A 751 21.65 10.89 -10.26
C LEU A 751 22.59 12.02 -10.69
N ASP A 752 23.04 12.85 -9.76
CA ASP A 752 24.10 13.84 -9.97
C ASP A 752 25.39 13.16 -10.40
N ALA A 753 25.77 12.03 -9.81
CA ALA A 753 26.96 11.29 -10.20
C ALA A 753 26.85 10.74 -11.64
N VAL A 754 25.72 10.14 -12.01
CA VAL A 754 25.47 9.62 -13.37
C VAL A 754 25.39 10.77 -14.38
N ASN A 755 24.61 11.82 -14.11
CA ASN A 755 24.57 13.02 -14.95
C ASN A 755 25.96 13.67 -15.11
N SER A 756 26.75 13.72 -14.04
CA SER A 756 28.14 14.19 -14.02
C SER A 756 29.07 13.32 -14.88
N ALA A 757 28.74 12.05 -15.14
CA ALA A 757 29.41 11.20 -16.13
C ALA A 757 28.88 11.41 -17.56
N LEU A 758 27.56 11.41 -17.76
CA LEU A 758 26.90 11.59 -19.08
C LEU A 758 27.27 12.94 -19.72
N ASN A 759 27.33 14.03 -18.94
CA ASN A 759 27.83 15.34 -19.35
C ASN A 759 29.31 15.35 -19.82
N ARG A 760 30.04 14.24 -19.67
CA ARG A 760 31.42 14.05 -20.19
C ARG A 760 31.45 13.17 -21.44
N ALA A 761 30.35 12.47 -21.73
CA ALA A 761 30.14 11.65 -22.90
C ALA A 761 29.59 12.45 -24.10
N GLU A 762 29.04 13.65 -23.89
CA GLU A 762 28.68 14.62 -24.95
C GLU A 762 29.91 15.28 -25.63
#